data_AF-A0A8K0VZK9-F1
#
_entry.id   AF-A0A8K0VZK9-F1
#
_cell.length_a   1.000
_cell.length_b   1.000
_cell.length_c   1.000
_cell.angle_alpha   90.00
_cell.angle_beta   90.00
_cell.angle_gamma   90.00
#
_symmetry.space_group_name_H-M   'P 1'
#
loop_
_entity.id
_entity.type
_entity.pdbx_description
1 polymer ?
#
loop_
_entity_poly.entity_id
_entity_poly.type
_entity_poly.pdbx_seq_one_letter_code
_entity_poly.pdbx_strand_id
1 'polypeptide(L)'
;MSAVYANGANGVNGAGKMFPPPRYSDVPSAITISVADEEGGQLDVEVALDEDIQDDPTELCAILENEKSLTSTWVQVAVAYAKQKKVDVAIDVLRQAIGVFGRARAEERLSILNGLCWLYLLKCREAPRVKSDPNADPSIQTKDHWIQAATGVLNDASRISPSHPPLFLARGVLQLLRASLQAPSTTAGPNAMSAERAETLKQAAKCFDDALRASGGKNLMAKMGKARVSYSMGKWAEALKGYQNVLESSPDLIDPDPRIGIGCCFWHLGFKDDAASAWQRSLDLNSKSKIALILLAIYNLHRTAGLPPTDPDFTKYYKKATNEYMMPAMKLDNTFPITCATLGSYFIMRKDMKKAQTVARRAIDLTDVNAIASDGWYQLARKAHQEGDTTDAAACYAKSDQARGGDERGYIPAKFGSAQMNVLTQNYDGAKFRLEKILQQQPTLEAQTLLGTLYAEDVFASQDSKSGEDKSAELKKALKYLEDVQKAWRDPKKKVTPDQSVLLNLARLYEADHPEKSLKCLEEVEQMELDAIPEEDYPEDIEEEAELKAALRELLPPQLLNNMGCFHFQADRFSRARELFQTALKSCVNAASRDESIDTDALVTSISYNLGRCYESEGMLDEAKDVYENLLKRHADYVDARIRLTYIALRQHPNDQGPRAMKDLYKENEDNIEVRALNGWYMNKSKRRTQNFAADEEQRHYKHTLQKSDKHDRYSLMGMGNIHLAIAREMPRSSEQEKEKRRKSYERAVEFFDKVLQLDPKNAYAAQGIAIALVEDKKDYSAALQIFTKVKETLKDHSVYVNLGHTYCEIKQYARAIENYEAALGKGRQSDPKILACLGRTWYLRARHDRSMDAWRTALDYSKQALKVAPSDLNAQFNVAYIQYQIAQTIITLQESQRTLAEVDEATKGLQEAIESLEQIAKAEAPPFPRNDITSRANMGRNTMAKQLERAHDKQAAYEQQNASKLDQARKQREEELRQREEAKRQNEEAARERRRKIIEEQERIAARDRELMEKRTEEERRRMEDDEDRELRKAERRARGPKQPKRKKKDADSDTEGLGSDSDAAEPRSRRRRTTASGTEGLSDEERPREKKKRKLARKSEPAGKFKSSEFVDDDSDSDANLPAEDTEKADAQLASEDDGVAAPRARKGRVVDDEDEDEDEGIAAPAANGAVPMDEDEDE
;
A
#
# COMPACT_ATOMS: atom_id res chain seq x y z
N MET A 1 59.47 -32.38 -21.73
CA MET A 1 60.48 -33.37 -22.17
C MET A 1 61.21 -34.02 -21.02
N SER A 2 61.51 -33.36 -19.89
CA SER A 2 62.15 -33.97 -18.71
C SER A 2 61.54 -35.30 -18.19
N ALA A 3 60.25 -35.57 -18.44
CA ALA A 3 59.60 -36.86 -18.15
C ALA A 3 59.87 -37.99 -19.15
N VAL A 4 60.74 -37.81 -20.15
CA VAL A 4 61.03 -38.80 -21.22
C VAL A 4 62.28 -39.65 -20.94
N TYR A 5 63.26 -39.12 -20.18
CA TYR A 5 64.47 -39.88 -19.79
C TYR A 5 64.50 -40.31 -18.32
N ALA A 6 63.66 -39.74 -17.46
CA ALA A 6 63.60 -40.07 -16.03
C ALA A 6 62.57 -41.17 -15.71
N ASN A 7 62.86 -42.42 -16.11
CA ASN A 7 62.27 -43.57 -15.40
C ASN A 7 62.79 -43.53 -13.95
N GLY A 8 61.87 -43.55 -12.98
CA GLY A 8 62.14 -43.03 -11.64
C GLY A 8 63.12 -43.86 -10.80
N ALA A 9 64.39 -43.45 -10.77
CA ALA A 9 65.42 -43.97 -9.88
C ALA A 9 66.28 -42.83 -9.28
N ASN A 10 65.87 -42.33 -8.10
CA ASN A 10 66.76 -41.96 -6.98
C ASN A 10 65.93 -41.40 -5.81
N GLY A 11 65.30 -42.32 -5.08
CA GLY A 11 64.70 -42.06 -3.77
C GLY A 11 65.68 -42.37 -2.62
N VAL A 12 66.94 -41.95 -2.73
CA VAL A 12 67.96 -42.11 -1.68
C VAL A 12 68.83 -40.85 -1.62
N ASN A 13 68.79 -40.16 -0.48
CA ASN A 13 69.75 -39.15 0.00
C ASN A 13 70.35 -38.17 -1.03
N GLY A 14 69.62 -37.08 -1.35
CA GLY A 14 70.20 -35.94 -2.07
C GLY A 14 69.25 -34.75 -2.23
N ALA A 15 69.51 -33.64 -1.54
CA ALA A 15 68.70 -32.42 -1.61
C ALA A 15 69.08 -31.55 -2.83
N GLY A 16 68.65 -31.96 -4.03
CA GLY A 16 68.63 -31.09 -5.20
C GLY A 16 67.60 -29.97 -5.03
N LYS A 17 68.03 -28.70 -5.05
CA LYS A 17 67.25 -27.56 -4.52
C LYS A 17 65.98 -27.15 -5.28
N MET A 18 65.65 -27.78 -6.42
CA MET A 18 64.36 -27.60 -7.09
C MET A 18 63.91 -28.92 -7.73
N PHE A 19 62.76 -29.44 -7.31
CA PHE A 19 62.09 -30.56 -7.98
C PHE A 19 60.59 -30.25 -8.19
N PRO A 20 60.07 -30.31 -9.42
CA PRO A 20 60.76 -30.63 -10.67
C PRO A 20 61.82 -29.57 -11.06
N PRO A 21 62.82 -29.93 -11.88
CA PRO A 21 63.79 -28.95 -12.40
C PRO A 21 63.08 -27.93 -13.30
N PRO A 22 63.62 -26.69 -13.42
CA PRO A 22 63.00 -25.64 -14.21
C PRO A 22 62.90 -26.03 -15.69
N ARG A 23 61.83 -25.59 -16.37
CA ARG A 23 61.60 -25.92 -17.79
C ARG A 23 62.77 -25.43 -18.64
N TYR A 24 63.23 -26.27 -19.57
CA TYR A 24 64.40 -26.06 -20.44
C TYR A 24 65.78 -26.13 -19.75
N SER A 25 65.87 -26.65 -18.53
CA SER A 25 67.17 -27.00 -17.88
C SER A 25 67.97 -28.05 -18.65
N ASP A 26 67.30 -28.96 -19.34
CA ASP A 26 67.91 -30.08 -20.06
C ASP A 26 68.51 -29.70 -21.44
N VAL A 27 68.55 -28.40 -21.78
CA VAL A 27 69.08 -27.86 -23.05
C VAL A 27 70.50 -27.37 -22.82
N PRO A 28 71.53 -27.91 -23.51
CA PRO A 28 72.90 -27.41 -23.41
C PRO A 28 73.02 -26.04 -24.09
N SER A 29 73.99 -25.22 -23.63
CA SER A 29 74.24 -23.88 -24.17
C SER A 29 74.79 -23.86 -25.60
N ALA A 30 75.41 -24.95 -26.01
CA ALA A 30 75.83 -25.23 -27.39
C ALA A 30 75.73 -26.74 -27.68
N ILE A 31 75.68 -27.12 -28.96
CA ILE A 31 75.84 -28.50 -29.43
C ILE A 31 77.03 -28.56 -30.39
N THR A 32 77.96 -29.47 -30.11
CA THR A 32 79.02 -29.89 -31.03
C THR A 32 78.43 -30.80 -32.11
N ILE A 33 78.51 -30.39 -33.38
CA ILE A 33 78.21 -31.22 -34.55
C ILE A 33 79.54 -31.53 -35.24
N SER A 34 80.00 -32.79 -35.15
CA SER A 34 81.21 -33.24 -35.84
C SER A 34 80.94 -33.35 -37.34
N VAL A 35 81.47 -32.41 -38.13
CA VAL A 35 81.38 -32.39 -39.60
C VAL A 35 82.57 -33.16 -40.19
N ALA A 36 82.38 -33.84 -41.32
CA ALA A 36 83.47 -34.47 -42.07
C ALA A 36 84.20 -33.43 -42.95
N ASP A 37 85.50 -33.25 -42.71
CA ASP A 37 86.36 -32.35 -43.50
C ASP A 37 86.83 -33.01 -44.81
N GLU A 38 87.21 -32.23 -45.84
CA GLU A 38 87.50 -32.76 -47.18
C GLU A 38 88.68 -33.75 -47.23
N GLU A 39 89.62 -33.66 -46.29
CA GLU A 39 90.74 -34.62 -46.13
C GLU A 39 90.40 -35.82 -45.23
N GLY A 40 89.16 -35.95 -44.74
CA GLY A 40 88.71 -37.04 -43.86
C GLY A 40 88.98 -36.81 -42.37
N GLY A 41 89.25 -35.57 -41.96
CA GLY A 41 89.25 -35.16 -40.56
C GLY A 41 87.84 -35.03 -39.98
N GLN A 42 87.72 -35.01 -38.65
CA GLN A 42 86.51 -34.54 -37.97
C GLN A 42 86.73 -33.09 -37.52
N LEU A 43 85.81 -32.21 -37.88
CA LEU A 43 85.82 -30.80 -37.50
C LEU A 43 84.55 -30.52 -36.68
N ASP A 44 84.73 -30.35 -35.36
CA ASP A 44 83.61 -30.11 -34.44
C ASP A 44 83.11 -28.66 -34.55
N VAL A 45 81.91 -28.51 -35.13
CA VAL A 45 81.22 -27.23 -35.25
C VAL A 45 80.34 -27.02 -34.01
N GLU A 46 80.70 -26.05 -33.17
CA GLU A 46 79.88 -25.64 -32.03
C GLU A 46 78.74 -24.71 -32.47
N VAL A 47 77.51 -25.21 -32.44
CA VAL A 47 76.30 -24.40 -32.65
C VAL A 47 75.78 -23.91 -31.30
N ALA A 48 75.87 -22.60 -31.05
CA ALA A 48 75.33 -21.96 -29.85
C ALA A 48 73.79 -21.97 -29.85
N LEU A 49 73.18 -22.24 -28.69
CA LEU A 49 71.72 -22.42 -28.52
C LEU A 49 71.05 -21.47 -27.51
N ASP A 50 71.82 -20.61 -26.83
CA ASP A 50 71.26 -19.71 -25.83
C ASP A 50 70.88 -18.32 -26.37
N GLU A 51 71.77 -17.66 -27.11
CA GLU A 51 71.59 -16.24 -27.50
C GLU A 51 71.31 -16.08 -29.02
N ASP A 52 72.27 -16.32 -29.91
CA ASP A 52 72.14 -16.05 -31.35
C ASP A 52 71.84 -17.29 -32.23
N ILE A 53 70.65 -17.90 -32.09
CA ILE A 53 70.18 -18.92 -33.07
C ILE A 53 69.57 -18.21 -34.29
N GLN A 54 70.06 -18.56 -35.50
CA GLN A 54 69.51 -18.12 -36.79
C GLN A 54 67.97 -18.20 -36.86
N ASP A 55 67.33 -17.22 -37.50
CA ASP A 55 65.87 -17.20 -37.69
C ASP A 55 65.37 -18.19 -38.75
N ASP A 56 66.19 -18.51 -39.75
CA ASP A 56 65.91 -19.54 -40.75
C ASP A 56 66.57 -20.87 -40.32
N PRO A 57 65.81 -21.97 -40.13
CA PRO A 57 66.38 -23.26 -39.73
C PRO A 57 66.96 -24.06 -40.90
N THR A 58 66.78 -23.64 -42.16
CA THR A 58 67.04 -24.52 -43.32
C THR A 58 68.51 -24.90 -43.48
N GLU A 59 69.44 -23.97 -43.22
CA GLU A 59 70.88 -24.27 -43.22
C GLU A 59 71.23 -25.28 -42.12
N LEU A 60 70.77 -25.05 -40.88
CA LEU A 60 71.01 -25.93 -39.73
C LEU A 60 70.40 -27.33 -39.94
N CYS A 61 69.18 -27.41 -40.49
CA CYS A 61 68.53 -28.68 -40.82
C CYS A 61 69.25 -29.43 -41.95
N ALA A 62 69.77 -28.72 -42.96
CA ALA A 62 70.56 -29.34 -44.03
C ALA A 62 71.88 -29.92 -43.50
N ILE A 63 72.57 -29.21 -42.58
CA ILE A 63 73.76 -29.72 -41.87
C ILE A 63 73.40 -30.97 -41.06
N LEU A 64 72.31 -30.91 -40.27
CA LEU A 64 71.86 -32.03 -39.44
C LEU A 64 71.42 -33.26 -40.26
N GLU A 65 70.90 -33.08 -41.48
CA GLU A 65 70.52 -34.14 -42.41
C GLU A 65 71.75 -34.76 -43.11
N ASN A 66 72.66 -33.93 -43.64
CA ASN A 66 73.89 -34.37 -44.31
C ASN A 66 74.77 -35.24 -43.38
N GLU A 67 75.01 -34.76 -42.16
CA GLU A 67 75.84 -35.45 -41.15
C GLU A 67 75.10 -36.60 -40.43
N LYS A 68 73.84 -36.90 -40.80
CA LYS A 68 73.03 -38.00 -40.22
C LYS A 68 72.98 -37.97 -38.69
N SER A 69 72.87 -36.77 -38.14
CA SER A 69 72.91 -36.49 -36.70
C SER A 69 71.85 -37.26 -35.90
N LEU A 70 72.13 -37.54 -34.62
CA LEU A 70 71.25 -38.34 -33.75
C LEU A 70 69.90 -37.64 -33.52
N THR A 71 68.82 -38.42 -33.43
CA THR A 71 67.46 -37.90 -33.18
C THR A 71 67.31 -37.10 -31.89
N SER A 72 68.21 -37.29 -30.92
CA SER A 72 68.33 -36.45 -29.73
C SER A 72 68.72 -35.00 -30.04
N THR A 73 69.62 -34.77 -31.00
CA THR A 73 70.11 -33.43 -31.37
C THR A 73 69.02 -32.61 -32.04
N TRP A 74 68.32 -33.17 -33.04
CA TRP A 74 67.12 -32.58 -33.66
C TRP A 74 66.07 -32.16 -32.61
N VAL A 75 65.83 -33.02 -31.61
CA VAL A 75 64.89 -32.73 -30.52
C VAL A 75 65.43 -31.64 -29.58
N GLN A 76 66.73 -31.61 -29.27
CA GLN A 76 67.35 -30.55 -28.47
C GLN A 76 67.30 -29.20 -29.19
N VAL A 77 67.62 -29.14 -30.48
CA VAL A 77 67.54 -27.93 -31.33
C VAL A 77 66.11 -27.40 -31.38
N ALA A 78 65.11 -28.25 -31.66
CA ALA A 78 63.70 -27.83 -31.63
C ALA A 78 63.24 -27.34 -30.24
N VAL A 79 63.76 -27.93 -29.15
CA VAL A 79 63.47 -27.49 -27.79
C VAL A 79 64.19 -26.17 -27.45
N ALA A 80 65.36 -25.87 -28.03
CA ALA A 80 66.05 -24.59 -27.93
C ALA A 80 65.30 -23.46 -28.68
N TYR A 81 64.87 -23.70 -29.91
CA TYR A 81 63.95 -22.79 -30.62
C TYR A 81 62.66 -22.52 -29.80
N ALA A 82 62.10 -23.55 -29.16
CA ALA A 82 60.95 -23.40 -28.27
C ALA A 82 61.26 -22.63 -26.96
N LYS A 83 62.48 -22.74 -26.42
CA LYS A 83 63.00 -21.95 -25.28
C LYS A 83 63.03 -20.45 -25.63
N GLN A 84 63.47 -20.12 -26.84
CA GLN A 84 63.44 -18.75 -27.39
C GLN A 84 62.06 -18.28 -27.89
N LYS A 85 61.00 -19.10 -27.74
CA LYS A 85 59.63 -18.87 -28.27
C LYS A 85 59.50 -18.87 -29.80
N LYS A 86 60.54 -19.24 -30.56
CA LYS A 86 60.49 -19.44 -32.02
C LYS A 86 59.78 -20.78 -32.35
N VAL A 87 58.52 -20.92 -31.92
CA VAL A 87 57.81 -22.22 -31.90
C VAL A 87 57.42 -22.73 -33.30
N ASP A 88 57.22 -21.84 -34.27
CA ASP A 88 56.97 -22.22 -35.68
C ASP A 88 58.21 -22.87 -36.29
N VAL A 89 59.38 -22.24 -36.10
CA VAL A 89 60.69 -22.78 -36.49
C VAL A 89 60.93 -24.16 -35.85
N ALA A 90 60.65 -24.30 -34.55
CA ALA A 90 60.72 -25.58 -33.84
C ALA A 90 59.79 -26.67 -34.42
N ILE A 91 58.63 -26.28 -34.96
CA ILE A 91 57.69 -27.18 -35.64
C ILE A 91 58.26 -27.67 -36.97
N ASP A 92 58.85 -26.78 -37.76
CA ASP A 92 59.37 -27.12 -39.09
C ASP A 92 60.65 -27.95 -39.03
N VAL A 93 61.54 -27.68 -38.05
CA VAL A 93 62.67 -28.57 -37.70
C VAL A 93 62.19 -30.00 -37.43
N LEU A 94 61.14 -30.19 -36.62
CA LEU A 94 60.60 -31.53 -36.33
C LEU A 94 59.81 -32.14 -37.51
N ARG A 95 59.24 -31.34 -38.40
CA ARG A 95 58.61 -31.83 -39.64
C ARG A 95 59.66 -32.37 -40.61
N GLN A 96 60.78 -31.68 -40.78
CA GLN A 96 61.91 -32.14 -41.59
C GLN A 96 62.51 -33.43 -40.99
N ALA A 97 62.70 -33.47 -39.67
CA ALA A 97 63.12 -34.69 -38.96
C ALA A 97 62.19 -35.90 -39.22
N ILE A 98 60.87 -35.73 -39.32
CA ILE A 98 59.94 -36.82 -39.67
C ILE A 98 60.18 -37.36 -41.09
N GLY A 99 60.63 -36.51 -42.03
CA GLY A 99 61.07 -36.93 -43.35
C GLY A 99 62.34 -37.78 -43.29
N VAL A 100 63.40 -37.23 -42.71
CA VAL A 100 64.73 -37.88 -42.55
C VAL A 100 64.60 -39.23 -41.85
N PHE A 101 63.93 -39.26 -40.69
CA PHE A 101 63.76 -40.47 -39.87
C PHE A 101 62.55 -41.33 -40.26
N GLY A 102 61.99 -41.13 -41.46
CA GLY A 102 60.83 -41.89 -41.96
C GLY A 102 61.04 -43.41 -42.02
N ARG A 103 62.30 -43.88 -42.08
CA ARG A 103 62.71 -45.30 -42.06
C ARG A 103 63.44 -45.72 -40.77
N ALA A 104 63.51 -44.86 -39.76
CA ALA A 104 64.27 -45.10 -38.52
C ALA A 104 63.54 -46.02 -37.53
N ARG A 105 64.11 -46.26 -36.33
CA ARG A 105 63.48 -47.11 -35.33
C ARG A 105 62.19 -46.47 -34.79
N ALA A 106 61.23 -47.31 -34.45
CA ALA A 106 59.90 -46.87 -34.02
C ALA A 106 59.94 -45.98 -32.75
N GLU A 107 60.85 -46.26 -31.82
CA GLU A 107 61.02 -45.51 -30.56
C GLU A 107 61.61 -44.10 -30.79
N GLU A 108 62.56 -43.97 -31.71
CA GLU A 108 63.16 -42.68 -32.10
C GLU A 108 62.11 -41.79 -32.76
N ARG A 109 61.34 -42.35 -33.70
CA ARG A 109 60.22 -41.68 -34.36
C ARG A 109 59.10 -41.29 -33.37
N LEU A 110 58.84 -42.10 -32.35
CA LEU A 110 57.87 -41.80 -31.29
C LEU A 110 58.27 -40.56 -30.47
N SER A 111 59.56 -40.37 -30.19
CA SER A 111 60.06 -39.17 -29.49
C SER A 111 59.81 -37.89 -30.30
N ILE A 112 60.11 -37.91 -31.60
CA ILE A 112 59.90 -36.78 -32.53
C ILE A 112 58.40 -36.46 -32.64
N LEU A 113 57.54 -37.46 -32.85
CA LEU A 113 56.08 -37.27 -32.94
C LEU A 113 55.48 -36.75 -31.63
N ASN A 114 55.95 -37.22 -30.48
CA ASN A 114 55.55 -36.69 -29.18
C ASN A 114 55.95 -35.21 -29.03
N GLY A 115 57.20 -34.86 -29.40
CA GLY A 115 57.66 -33.47 -29.43
C GLY A 115 56.76 -32.56 -30.29
N LEU A 116 56.53 -32.94 -31.55
CA LEU A 116 55.68 -32.20 -32.49
C LEU A 116 54.25 -32.05 -31.99
N CYS A 117 53.67 -33.10 -31.39
CA CYS A 117 52.33 -33.05 -30.79
C CYS A 117 52.24 -31.99 -29.67
N TRP A 118 53.26 -31.91 -28.80
CA TRP A 118 53.31 -30.88 -27.75
C TRP A 118 53.56 -29.46 -28.29
N LEU A 119 54.31 -29.30 -29.39
CA LEU A 119 54.44 -27.99 -30.05
C LEU A 119 53.13 -27.54 -30.71
N TYR A 120 52.40 -28.44 -31.38
CA TYR A 120 51.04 -28.14 -31.90
C TYR A 120 50.06 -27.78 -30.78
N LEU A 121 50.11 -28.48 -29.64
CA LEU A 121 49.31 -28.14 -28.45
C LEU A 121 49.72 -26.81 -27.79
N LEU A 122 50.97 -26.38 -27.97
CA LEU A 122 51.43 -25.05 -27.55
C LEU A 122 50.89 -23.97 -28.50
N LYS A 123 51.06 -24.14 -29.82
CA LYS A 123 50.54 -23.21 -30.83
C LYS A 123 49.02 -23.07 -30.81
N CYS A 124 48.29 -24.14 -30.53
CA CYS A 124 46.84 -24.11 -30.33
C CYS A 124 46.39 -23.11 -29.24
N ARG A 125 47.26 -22.74 -28.29
CA ARG A 125 46.95 -21.76 -27.23
C ARG A 125 47.22 -20.31 -27.66
N GLU A 126 48.14 -20.11 -28.60
CA GLU A 126 48.56 -18.80 -29.13
C GLU A 126 47.75 -18.40 -30.37
N ALA A 127 47.34 -19.38 -31.19
CA ALA A 127 46.60 -19.19 -32.43
C ALA A 127 45.21 -18.55 -32.20
N PRO A 128 44.68 -17.77 -33.16
CA PRO A 128 43.33 -17.22 -33.07
C PRO A 128 42.25 -18.30 -33.28
N ARG A 129 41.07 -18.09 -32.68
CA ARG A 129 39.88 -18.93 -32.85
C ARG A 129 39.25 -18.75 -34.22
N VAL A 130 39.19 -17.52 -34.71
CA VAL A 130 38.58 -17.11 -35.99
C VAL A 130 39.56 -16.15 -36.68
N LYS A 131 39.62 -16.15 -38.02
CA LYS A 131 40.34 -15.09 -38.75
C LYS A 131 39.56 -13.78 -38.63
N SER A 132 40.23 -12.68 -38.29
CA SER A 132 39.56 -11.37 -38.09
C SER A 132 38.93 -10.83 -39.37
N ASP A 133 39.52 -11.16 -40.53
CA ASP A 133 39.02 -10.84 -41.87
C ASP A 133 39.11 -12.07 -42.78
N PRO A 134 38.19 -12.25 -43.76
CA PRO A 134 38.30 -13.30 -44.78
C PRO A 134 39.57 -13.17 -45.63
N ASN A 135 40.04 -11.94 -45.83
CA ASN A 135 41.26 -11.61 -46.58
C ASN A 135 42.52 -11.58 -45.68
N ALA A 136 42.45 -12.02 -44.42
CA ALA A 136 43.61 -12.09 -43.54
C ALA A 136 44.62 -13.15 -44.03
N ASP A 137 45.90 -12.83 -43.87
CA ASP A 137 47.06 -13.53 -44.44
C ASP A 137 46.93 -15.07 -44.36
N PRO A 138 47.14 -15.82 -45.48
CA PRO A 138 46.98 -17.27 -45.51
C PRO A 138 47.81 -18.02 -44.46
N SER A 139 48.95 -17.46 -44.05
CA SER A 139 49.84 -17.95 -42.99
C SER A 139 49.13 -18.19 -41.65
N ILE A 140 48.12 -17.36 -41.31
CA ILE A 140 47.47 -17.40 -40.00
C ILE A 140 46.50 -18.58 -39.94
N GLN A 141 46.83 -19.59 -39.12
CA GLN A 141 46.02 -20.79 -38.93
C GLN A 141 45.22 -20.75 -37.61
N THR A 142 44.00 -21.29 -37.61
CA THR A 142 43.09 -21.24 -36.45
C THR A 142 43.37 -22.35 -35.43
N LYS A 143 42.86 -22.19 -34.20
CA LYS A 143 42.94 -23.22 -33.15
C LYS A 143 42.46 -24.61 -33.60
N ASP A 144 41.37 -24.67 -34.36
CA ASP A 144 40.83 -25.95 -34.86
C ASP A 144 41.77 -26.64 -35.86
N HIS A 145 42.53 -25.88 -36.67
CA HIS A 145 43.56 -26.46 -37.53
C HIS A 145 44.67 -27.11 -36.70
N TRP A 146 45.18 -26.42 -35.68
CA TRP A 146 46.21 -26.97 -34.79
C TRP A 146 45.71 -28.17 -33.96
N ILE A 147 44.43 -28.19 -33.58
CA ILE A 147 43.79 -29.36 -32.97
C ILE A 147 43.74 -30.54 -33.94
N GLN A 148 43.39 -30.33 -35.21
CA GLN A 148 43.39 -31.38 -36.23
C GLN A 148 44.82 -31.89 -36.53
N ALA A 149 45.81 -31.01 -36.63
CA ALA A 149 47.21 -31.39 -36.78
C ALA A 149 47.71 -32.20 -35.56
N ALA A 150 47.33 -31.80 -34.34
CA ALA A 150 47.64 -32.53 -33.12
C ALA A 150 46.92 -33.90 -33.04
N THR A 151 45.66 -34.04 -33.48
CA THR A 151 45.00 -35.36 -33.53
C THR A 151 45.67 -36.29 -34.54
N GLY A 152 46.11 -35.77 -35.70
CA GLY A 152 46.85 -36.55 -36.70
C GLY A 152 48.14 -37.15 -36.13
N VAL A 153 49.03 -36.28 -35.62
CA VAL A 153 50.31 -36.71 -35.03
C VAL A 153 50.12 -37.62 -33.81
N LEU A 154 49.12 -37.36 -32.97
CA LEU A 154 48.78 -38.22 -31.83
C LEU A 154 48.28 -39.60 -32.26
N ASN A 155 47.52 -39.68 -33.36
CA ASN A 155 47.07 -40.95 -33.92
C ASN A 155 48.27 -41.74 -34.46
N ASP A 156 49.17 -41.12 -35.21
CA ASP A 156 50.39 -41.76 -35.73
C ASP A 156 51.36 -42.21 -34.62
N ALA A 157 51.53 -41.40 -33.56
CA ALA A 157 52.28 -41.81 -32.38
C ALA A 157 51.62 -43.03 -31.69
N SER A 158 50.29 -43.06 -31.61
CA SER A 158 49.57 -44.19 -30.98
C SER A 158 49.49 -45.46 -31.83
N ARG A 159 49.71 -45.36 -33.17
CA ARG A 159 49.94 -46.52 -34.05
C ARG A 159 51.27 -47.22 -33.74
N ILE A 160 52.26 -46.47 -33.23
CA ILE A 160 53.58 -46.98 -32.83
C ILE A 160 53.54 -47.56 -31.41
N SER A 161 53.07 -46.78 -30.44
CA SER A 161 52.97 -47.24 -29.04
C SER A 161 51.77 -46.58 -28.34
N PRO A 162 50.65 -47.32 -28.14
CA PRO A 162 49.45 -46.76 -27.51
C PRO A 162 49.58 -46.58 -25.99
N SER A 163 50.61 -47.15 -25.36
CA SER A 163 50.84 -47.14 -23.90
C SER A 163 51.87 -46.11 -23.43
N HIS A 164 52.48 -45.34 -24.33
CA HIS A 164 53.53 -44.37 -23.99
C HIS A 164 52.98 -43.23 -23.10
N PRO A 165 53.44 -43.04 -21.85
CA PRO A 165 52.78 -42.15 -20.88
C PRO A 165 52.61 -40.67 -21.30
N PRO A 166 53.56 -40.04 -22.02
CA PRO A 166 53.37 -38.71 -22.60
C PRO A 166 52.16 -38.59 -23.55
N LEU A 167 51.77 -39.65 -24.27
CA LEU A 167 50.62 -39.61 -25.17
C LEU A 167 49.29 -39.59 -24.41
N PHE A 168 49.20 -40.23 -23.24
CA PHE A 168 48.01 -40.13 -22.38
C PHE A 168 47.82 -38.69 -21.87
N LEU A 169 48.91 -38.01 -21.48
CA LEU A 169 48.88 -36.58 -21.14
C LEU A 169 48.49 -35.72 -22.34
N ALA A 170 49.10 -35.92 -23.51
CA ALA A 170 48.80 -35.16 -24.72
C ALA A 170 47.32 -35.32 -25.12
N ARG A 171 46.79 -36.55 -25.10
CA ARG A 171 45.38 -36.86 -25.39
C ARG A 171 44.43 -36.20 -24.38
N GLY A 172 44.76 -36.21 -23.09
CA GLY A 172 43.97 -35.52 -22.05
C GLY A 172 43.94 -33.99 -22.23
N VAL A 173 45.09 -33.37 -22.57
CA VAL A 173 45.18 -31.93 -22.83
C VAL A 173 44.47 -31.53 -24.12
N LEU A 174 44.61 -32.33 -25.18
CA LEU A 174 43.93 -32.12 -26.47
C LEU A 174 42.39 -32.14 -26.31
N GLN A 175 41.86 -33.10 -25.55
CA GLN A 175 40.43 -33.18 -25.25
C GLN A 175 39.96 -32.04 -24.34
N LEU A 176 40.78 -31.56 -23.39
CA LEU A 176 40.48 -30.35 -22.60
C LEU A 176 40.35 -29.09 -23.46
N LEU A 177 41.24 -28.89 -24.45
CA LEU A 177 41.18 -27.75 -25.38
C LEU A 177 39.92 -27.85 -26.27
N ARG A 178 39.67 -29.03 -26.85
CA ARG A 178 38.47 -29.30 -27.66
C ARG A 178 37.18 -29.05 -26.86
N ALA A 179 37.13 -29.50 -25.61
CA ALA A 179 36.02 -29.29 -24.69
C ALA A 179 35.88 -27.84 -24.18
N SER A 180 36.79 -26.93 -24.53
CA SER A 180 36.65 -25.49 -24.25
C SER A 180 36.07 -24.72 -25.45
N LEU A 181 36.48 -25.09 -26.67
CA LEU A 181 36.00 -24.48 -27.92
C LEU A 181 34.56 -24.85 -28.28
N GLN A 182 34.06 -25.99 -27.81
CA GLN A 182 32.64 -26.37 -27.95
C GLN A 182 31.70 -25.27 -27.44
N ALA A 183 30.68 -24.93 -28.24
CA ALA A 183 29.65 -23.97 -27.85
C ALA A 183 28.82 -24.49 -26.66
N PRO A 184 28.19 -23.59 -25.87
CA PRO A 184 27.14 -23.99 -24.93
C PRO A 184 25.97 -24.61 -25.70
N SER A 185 25.32 -25.64 -25.14
CA SER A 185 24.05 -26.13 -25.68
C SER A 185 22.95 -25.09 -25.43
N THR A 186 22.10 -24.88 -26.44
CA THR A 186 20.89 -24.05 -26.39
C THR A 186 19.66 -24.82 -25.87
N THR A 187 19.74 -26.15 -25.80
CA THR A 187 18.62 -27.06 -25.47
C THR A 187 18.73 -27.67 -24.07
N ALA A 188 19.83 -27.43 -23.36
CA ALA A 188 20.05 -27.91 -22.00
C ALA A 188 19.81 -26.77 -20.99
N GLY A 189 19.00 -27.03 -19.96
CA GLY A 189 18.61 -26.04 -18.95
C GLY A 189 19.80 -25.38 -18.22
N PRO A 190 19.59 -24.27 -17.50
CA PRO A 190 20.63 -23.28 -17.16
C PRO A 190 21.90 -23.84 -16.50
N ASN A 191 21.78 -24.87 -15.66
CA ASN A 191 22.90 -25.52 -14.96
C ASN A 191 23.54 -26.71 -15.70
N ALA A 192 22.96 -27.19 -16.80
CA ALA A 192 23.43 -28.37 -17.51
C ALA A 192 24.69 -28.10 -18.36
N MET A 193 25.58 -29.09 -18.43
CA MET A 193 26.62 -29.17 -19.47
C MET A 193 26.00 -29.72 -20.77
N SER A 194 26.49 -29.29 -21.94
CA SER A 194 26.21 -30.02 -23.19
C SER A 194 26.69 -31.47 -23.04
N ALA A 195 25.89 -32.44 -23.50
CA ALA A 195 26.22 -33.87 -23.39
C ALA A 195 27.56 -34.20 -24.06
N GLU A 196 27.83 -33.61 -25.23
CA GLU A 196 29.11 -33.75 -25.93
C GLU A 196 30.29 -33.22 -25.13
N ARG A 197 30.09 -32.10 -24.41
CA ARG A 197 31.12 -31.47 -23.58
C ARG A 197 31.36 -32.28 -22.30
N ALA A 198 30.31 -32.82 -21.71
CA ALA A 198 30.43 -33.75 -20.59
C ALA A 198 31.20 -35.02 -21.00
N GLU A 199 30.94 -35.54 -22.20
CA GLU A 199 31.59 -36.77 -22.70
C GLU A 199 33.06 -36.55 -23.11
N THR A 200 33.40 -35.46 -23.80
CA THR A 200 34.80 -35.11 -24.09
C THR A 200 35.60 -34.87 -22.79
N LEU A 201 34.97 -34.30 -21.75
CA LEU A 201 35.58 -34.18 -20.43
C LEU A 201 35.75 -35.54 -19.72
N LYS A 202 34.80 -36.48 -19.83
CA LYS A 202 35.00 -37.86 -19.32
C LYS A 202 36.16 -38.57 -20.03
N GLN A 203 36.26 -38.40 -21.35
CA GLN A 203 37.39 -38.93 -22.13
C GLN A 203 38.73 -38.33 -21.69
N ALA A 204 38.77 -37.01 -21.40
CA ALA A 204 39.93 -36.35 -20.83
C ALA A 204 40.29 -36.92 -19.43
N ALA A 205 39.31 -37.07 -18.53
CA ALA A 205 39.51 -37.67 -17.21
C ALA A 205 40.14 -39.07 -17.31
N LYS A 206 39.58 -39.93 -18.18
CA LYS A 206 40.10 -41.29 -18.41
C LYS A 206 41.56 -41.27 -18.86
N CYS A 207 41.92 -40.38 -19.79
CA CYS A 207 43.31 -40.24 -20.26
C CYS A 207 44.27 -39.80 -19.14
N PHE A 208 43.84 -38.90 -18.24
CA PHE A 208 44.66 -38.53 -17.07
C PHE A 208 44.76 -39.67 -16.05
N ASP A 209 43.72 -40.46 -15.85
CA ASP A 209 43.78 -41.66 -14.99
C ASP A 209 44.65 -42.78 -15.59
N ASP A 210 44.68 -42.93 -16.92
CA ASP A 210 45.63 -43.82 -17.60
C ASP A 210 47.09 -43.34 -17.44
N ALA A 211 47.34 -42.03 -17.53
CA ALA A 211 48.66 -41.44 -17.22
C ALA A 211 49.07 -41.60 -15.75
N LEU A 212 48.11 -41.57 -14.81
CA LEU A 212 48.36 -41.83 -13.39
C LEU A 212 48.65 -43.31 -13.13
N ARG A 213 47.88 -44.23 -13.73
CA ARG A 213 48.14 -45.69 -13.67
C ARG A 213 49.55 -46.01 -14.18
N ALA A 214 49.91 -45.53 -15.36
CA ALA A 214 51.22 -45.78 -15.98
C ALA A 214 52.41 -45.18 -15.23
N SER A 215 52.18 -44.28 -14.26
CA SER A 215 53.23 -43.61 -13.47
C SER A 215 53.17 -43.94 -11.96
N GLY A 216 52.38 -44.93 -11.56
CA GLY A 216 52.20 -45.29 -10.15
C GLY A 216 51.69 -44.14 -9.28
N GLY A 217 50.87 -43.24 -9.86
CA GLY A 217 50.31 -42.06 -9.20
C GLY A 217 51.30 -40.89 -8.99
N LYS A 218 52.55 -40.99 -9.45
CA LYS A 218 53.59 -39.99 -9.19
C LYS A 218 53.56 -38.78 -10.16
N ASN A 219 52.87 -38.88 -11.29
CA ASN A 219 52.85 -37.81 -12.30
C ASN A 219 51.98 -36.60 -11.88
N LEU A 220 52.64 -35.53 -11.42
CA LEU A 220 52.03 -34.27 -10.99
C LEU A 220 51.16 -33.61 -12.06
N MET A 221 51.61 -33.62 -13.32
CA MET A 221 50.88 -33.02 -14.44
C MET A 221 49.58 -33.79 -14.75
N ALA A 222 49.57 -35.11 -14.53
CA ALA A 222 48.36 -35.92 -14.66
C ALA A 222 47.37 -35.67 -13.50
N LYS A 223 47.85 -35.54 -12.26
CA LYS A 223 47.02 -35.13 -11.10
C LYS A 223 46.35 -33.77 -11.35
N MET A 224 47.12 -32.78 -11.79
CA MET A 224 46.61 -31.43 -12.10
C MET A 224 45.67 -31.44 -13.31
N GLY A 225 45.96 -32.21 -14.36
CA GLY A 225 45.05 -32.41 -15.50
C GLY A 225 43.69 -32.95 -15.07
N LYS A 226 43.68 -33.96 -14.19
CA LYS A 226 42.46 -34.49 -13.58
C LYS A 226 41.72 -33.45 -12.73
N ALA A 227 42.42 -32.69 -11.89
CA ALA A 227 41.82 -31.59 -11.12
C ALA A 227 41.18 -30.52 -12.04
N ARG A 228 41.84 -30.19 -13.16
CA ARG A 228 41.31 -29.27 -14.19
C ARG A 228 40.09 -29.83 -14.93
N VAL A 229 39.99 -31.15 -15.09
CA VAL A 229 38.78 -31.80 -15.62
C VAL A 229 37.63 -31.78 -14.61
N SER A 230 37.86 -32.14 -13.33
CA SER A 230 36.83 -32.02 -12.28
C SER A 230 36.32 -30.58 -12.16
N TYR A 231 37.20 -29.59 -12.30
CA TYR A 231 36.83 -28.17 -12.40
C TYR A 231 35.92 -27.89 -13.61
N SER A 232 36.27 -28.34 -14.82
CA SER A 232 35.38 -28.21 -16.00
C SER A 232 34.02 -28.91 -15.84
N MET A 233 33.94 -29.97 -15.02
CA MET A 233 32.70 -30.70 -14.71
C MET A 233 31.87 -30.03 -13.59
N GLY A 234 32.30 -28.91 -13.02
CA GLY A 234 31.62 -28.26 -11.89
C GLY A 234 31.83 -28.92 -10.52
N LYS A 235 32.71 -29.94 -10.43
CA LYS A 235 33.04 -30.66 -9.20
C LYS A 235 34.11 -29.90 -8.40
N TRP A 236 33.79 -28.68 -7.97
CA TRP A 236 34.74 -27.73 -7.37
C TRP A 236 35.49 -28.30 -6.15
N ALA A 237 34.80 -29.06 -5.29
CA ALA A 237 35.40 -29.67 -4.09
C ALA A 237 36.35 -30.84 -4.41
N GLU A 238 36.09 -31.62 -5.47
CA GLU A 238 37.03 -32.64 -5.96
C GLU A 238 38.24 -31.99 -6.63
N ALA A 239 38.02 -30.92 -7.38
CA ALA A 239 39.10 -30.14 -8.01
C ALA A 239 40.01 -29.48 -6.97
N LEU A 240 39.44 -28.88 -5.92
CA LEU A 240 40.18 -28.27 -4.81
C LEU A 240 41.12 -29.28 -4.16
N LYS A 241 40.60 -30.44 -3.73
CA LYS A 241 41.40 -31.55 -3.22
C LYS A 241 42.44 -32.03 -4.24
N GLY A 242 42.07 -32.09 -5.52
CA GLY A 242 42.99 -32.44 -6.61
C GLY A 242 44.21 -31.50 -6.72
N TYR A 243 44.01 -30.18 -6.57
CA TYR A 243 45.11 -29.21 -6.57
C TYR A 243 45.89 -29.18 -5.24
N GLN A 244 45.21 -29.34 -4.10
CA GLN A 244 45.85 -29.48 -2.78
C GLN A 244 46.80 -30.69 -2.75
N ASN A 245 46.33 -31.85 -3.19
CA ASN A 245 47.15 -33.07 -3.30
C ASN A 245 48.37 -32.92 -4.24
N VAL A 246 48.36 -31.98 -5.19
CA VAL A 246 49.53 -31.62 -6.02
C VAL A 246 50.50 -30.75 -5.23
N LEU A 247 49.99 -29.73 -4.53
CA LEU A 247 50.80 -28.83 -3.70
C LEU A 247 51.47 -29.58 -2.53
N GLU A 248 50.78 -30.54 -1.92
CA GLU A 248 51.33 -31.47 -0.91
C GLU A 248 52.41 -32.40 -1.49
N SER A 249 52.24 -32.83 -2.75
CA SER A 249 53.24 -33.69 -3.42
C SER A 249 54.51 -32.93 -3.83
N SER A 250 54.42 -31.62 -4.05
CA SER A 250 55.50 -30.76 -4.52
C SER A 250 55.21 -29.28 -4.25
N PRO A 251 55.61 -28.74 -3.08
CA PRO A 251 55.37 -27.33 -2.74
C PRO A 251 56.03 -26.35 -3.73
N ASP A 252 57.19 -26.71 -4.28
CA ASP A 252 58.01 -25.83 -5.14
C ASP A 252 57.53 -25.75 -6.60
N LEU A 253 56.38 -26.37 -6.93
CA LEU A 253 55.80 -26.30 -8.27
C LEU A 253 55.24 -24.89 -8.56
N ILE A 254 55.91 -24.16 -9.45
CA ILE A 254 55.57 -22.78 -9.87
C ILE A 254 55.14 -22.72 -11.35
N ASP A 255 55.61 -23.63 -12.21
CA ASP A 255 55.30 -23.67 -13.63
C ASP A 255 54.70 -25.03 -14.07
N PRO A 256 53.36 -25.20 -14.05
CA PRO A 256 52.34 -24.23 -13.65
C PRO A 256 51.93 -24.34 -12.16
N ASP A 257 51.65 -23.21 -11.53
CA ASP A 257 51.31 -23.11 -10.11
C ASP A 257 49.89 -23.64 -9.78
N PRO A 258 49.74 -24.69 -8.93
CA PRO A 258 48.44 -25.21 -8.52
C PRO A 258 47.64 -24.23 -7.63
N ARG A 259 48.28 -23.23 -6.99
CA ARG A 259 47.61 -22.24 -6.11
C ARG A 259 46.59 -21.40 -6.87
N ILE A 260 46.82 -21.15 -8.16
CA ILE A 260 45.87 -20.48 -9.06
C ILE A 260 44.58 -21.32 -9.15
N GLY A 261 44.71 -22.64 -9.33
CA GLY A 261 43.59 -23.59 -9.36
C GLY A 261 42.85 -23.67 -8.03
N ILE A 262 43.58 -23.67 -6.90
CA ILE A 262 43.02 -23.61 -5.54
C ILE A 262 42.15 -22.35 -5.37
N GLY A 263 42.67 -21.16 -5.71
CA GLY A 263 41.92 -19.92 -5.60
C GLY A 263 40.68 -19.87 -6.50
N CYS A 264 40.78 -20.38 -7.73
CA CYS A 264 39.61 -20.51 -8.62
C CYS A 264 38.54 -21.47 -8.05
N CYS A 265 38.94 -22.55 -7.36
CA CYS A 265 37.99 -23.41 -6.65
C CYS A 265 37.33 -22.70 -5.46
N PHE A 266 38.11 -21.99 -4.62
CA PHE A 266 37.57 -21.20 -3.50
C PHE A 266 36.58 -20.13 -3.98
N TRP A 267 36.88 -19.43 -5.08
CA TRP A 267 35.99 -18.44 -5.69
C TRP A 267 34.61 -19.03 -6.07
N HIS A 268 34.59 -20.21 -6.69
CA HIS A 268 33.33 -20.90 -7.03
C HIS A 268 32.61 -21.52 -5.82
N LEU A 269 33.32 -21.78 -4.72
CA LEU A 269 32.75 -22.23 -3.45
C LEU A 269 32.29 -21.05 -2.55
N GLY A 270 32.47 -19.80 -2.98
CA GLY A 270 32.07 -18.58 -2.25
C GLY A 270 33.16 -17.95 -1.38
N PHE A 271 34.26 -18.66 -1.13
CA PHE A 271 35.39 -18.24 -0.28
C PHE A 271 36.33 -17.26 -1.03
N LYS A 272 35.84 -16.04 -1.29
CA LYS A 272 36.52 -15.06 -2.17
C LYS A 272 37.79 -14.47 -1.57
N ASP A 273 37.89 -14.36 -0.25
CA ASP A 273 39.09 -13.85 0.43
C ASP A 273 40.20 -14.91 0.55
N ASP A 274 39.83 -16.19 0.71
CA ASP A 274 40.78 -17.31 0.59
C ASP A 274 41.30 -17.45 -0.85
N ALA A 275 40.44 -17.20 -1.84
CA ALA A 275 40.85 -17.13 -3.24
C ALA A 275 41.88 -16.02 -3.49
N ALA A 276 41.63 -14.81 -2.98
CA ALA A 276 42.57 -13.70 -3.05
C ALA A 276 43.89 -14.04 -2.34
N SER A 277 43.83 -14.69 -1.18
CA SER A 277 45.02 -15.13 -0.43
C SER A 277 45.86 -16.15 -1.20
N ALA A 278 45.22 -17.11 -1.88
CA ALA A 278 45.89 -18.08 -2.73
C ALA A 278 46.55 -17.43 -3.97
N TRP A 279 45.90 -16.42 -4.57
CA TRP A 279 46.46 -15.68 -5.71
C TRP A 279 47.56 -14.70 -5.30
N GLN A 280 47.45 -14.04 -4.15
CA GLN A 280 48.55 -13.26 -3.58
C GLN A 280 49.76 -14.15 -3.33
N ARG A 281 49.57 -15.34 -2.73
CA ARG A 281 50.68 -16.27 -2.51
C ARG A 281 51.32 -16.78 -3.80
N SER A 282 50.56 -16.87 -4.90
CA SER A 282 51.09 -17.15 -6.25
C SER A 282 51.96 -15.99 -6.76
N LEU A 283 51.53 -14.74 -6.52
CA LEU A 283 52.25 -13.53 -6.91
C LEU A 283 53.53 -13.31 -6.09
N ASP A 284 53.52 -13.62 -4.79
CA ASP A 284 54.71 -13.56 -3.91
C ASP A 284 55.82 -14.51 -4.39
N LEU A 285 55.44 -15.68 -4.92
CA LEU A 285 56.36 -16.69 -5.45
C LEU A 285 56.78 -16.41 -6.90
N ASN A 286 55.93 -15.75 -7.67
CA ASN A 286 56.20 -15.36 -9.05
C ASN A 286 55.55 -14.01 -9.38
N SER A 287 56.31 -12.93 -9.18
CA SER A 287 55.89 -11.55 -9.48
C SER A 287 55.60 -11.28 -10.95
N LYS A 288 55.95 -12.20 -11.86
CA LYS A 288 55.64 -12.17 -13.30
C LYS A 288 54.40 -13.01 -13.66
N SER A 289 53.65 -13.51 -12.67
CA SER A 289 52.42 -14.30 -12.88
C SER A 289 51.26 -13.44 -13.38
N LYS A 290 51.16 -13.28 -14.72
CA LYS A 290 50.08 -12.54 -15.39
C LYS A 290 48.67 -12.98 -14.95
N ILE A 291 48.49 -14.27 -14.64
CA ILE A 291 47.20 -14.84 -14.24
C ILE A 291 46.82 -14.43 -12.81
N ALA A 292 47.76 -14.50 -11.86
CA ALA A 292 47.50 -14.13 -10.46
C ALA A 292 47.12 -12.64 -10.35
N LEU A 293 47.81 -11.76 -11.08
CA LEU A 293 47.48 -10.33 -11.15
C LEU A 293 46.02 -10.10 -11.57
N ILE A 294 45.56 -10.71 -12.66
CA ILE A 294 44.21 -10.43 -13.19
C ILE A 294 43.12 -11.00 -12.28
N LEU A 295 43.36 -12.14 -11.63
CA LEU A 295 42.41 -12.69 -10.66
C LEU A 295 42.32 -11.82 -9.40
N LEU A 296 43.43 -11.25 -8.93
CA LEU A 296 43.44 -10.21 -7.89
C LEU A 296 42.72 -8.92 -8.34
N ALA A 297 42.86 -8.51 -9.61
CA ALA A 297 42.12 -7.38 -10.16
C ALA A 297 40.59 -7.64 -10.13
N ILE A 298 40.16 -8.83 -10.55
CA ILE A 298 38.75 -9.25 -10.54
C ILE A 298 38.19 -9.33 -9.10
N TYR A 299 38.98 -9.79 -8.13
CA TYR A 299 38.62 -9.75 -6.71
C TYR A 299 38.43 -8.31 -6.19
N ASN A 300 39.33 -7.38 -6.53
CA ASN A 300 39.19 -5.98 -6.12
C ASN A 300 38.00 -5.29 -6.82
N LEU A 301 37.73 -5.59 -8.10
CA LEU A 301 36.50 -5.13 -8.78
C LEU A 301 35.23 -5.70 -8.13
N HIS A 302 35.23 -6.98 -7.74
CA HIS A 302 34.12 -7.56 -7.00
C HIS A 302 33.88 -6.85 -5.66
N ARG A 303 34.95 -6.42 -4.95
CA ARG A 303 34.81 -5.59 -3.75
C ARG A 303 34.20 -4.22 -4.06
N THR A 304 34.58 -3.56 -5.16
CA THR A 304 33.95 -2.29 -5.56
C THR A 304 32.46 -2.44 -5.88
N ALA A 305 32.03 -3.59 -6.40
CA ALA A 305 30.61 -3.83 -6.71
C ALA A 305 29.70 -3.96 -5.46
N GLY A 306 30.27 -4.07 -4.25
CA GLY A 306 29.52 -4.07 -2.99
C GLY A 306 29.48 -2.71 -2.27
N LEU A 307 30.08 -1.67 -2.85
CA LEU A 307 30.22 -0.34 -2.25
C LEU A 307 29.52 0.73 -3.11
N PRO A 308 28.85 1.73 -2.50
CA PRO A 308 28.33 2.89 -3.23
C PRO A 308 29.45 3.66 -3.95
N PRO A 309 29.18 4.33 -5.09
CA PRO A 309 30.18 5.13 -5.80
C PRO A 309 30.64 6.36 -5.00
N THR A 310 29.87 6.79 -4.01
CA THR A 310 30.19 7.88 -3.06
C THR A 310 31.17 7.46 -1.96
N ASP A 311 31.46 6.17 -1.79
CA ASP A 311 32.34 5.65 -0.75
C ASP A 311 33.84 5.86 -1.11
N PRO A 312 34.66 6.49 -0.24
CA PRO A 312 36.10 6.59 -0.45
C PRO A 312 36.80 5.23 -0.69
N ASP A 313 36.32 4.15 -0.07
CA ASP A 313 36.87 2.81 -0.24
C ASP A 313 36.54 2.22 -1.63
N PHE A 314 35.44 2.62 -2.29
CA PHE A 314 35.17 2.28 -3.70
C PHE A 314 36.32 2.78 -4.60
N THR A 315 36.65 4.07 -4.48
CA THR A 315 37.73 4.71 -5.25
C THR A 315 39.08 4.06 -4.99
N LYS A 316 39.35 3.65 -3.74
CA LYS A 316 40.57 2.96 -3.31
C LYS A 316 40.71 1.56 -3.93
N TYR A 317 39.72 0.67 -3.81
CA TYR A 317 39.81 -0.67 -4.40
C TYR A 317 39.78 -0.62 -5.94
N TYR A 318 39.09 0.35 -6.55
CA TYR A 318 39.08 0.52 -8.01
C TYR A 318 40.46 0.95 -8.54
N LYS A 319 41.09 1.94 -7.89
CA LYS A 319 42.48 2.36 -8.19
C LYS A 319 43.47 1.20 -7.96
N LYS A 320 43.25 0.36 -6.95
CA LYS A 320 44.06 -0.84 -6.72
C LYS A 320 43.93 -1.85 -7.86
N ALA A 321 42.70 -2.24 -8.22
CA ALA A 321 42.42 -3.17 -9.31
C ALA A 321 43.09 -2.75 -10.63
N THR A 322 42.96 -1.48 -10.99
CA THR A 322 43.44 -0.94 -12.27
C THR A 322 44.95 -0.72 -12.30
N ASN A 323 45.52 -0.01 -11.33
CA ASN A 323 46.93 0.41 -11.37
C ASN A 323 47.90 -0.67 -10.88
N GLU A 324 47.55 -1.43 -9.82
CA GLU A 324 48.45 -2.42 -9.20
C GLU A 324 48.44 -3.76 -9.96
N TYR A 325 47.31 -4.10 -10.60
CA TYR A 325 47.11 -5.43 -11.17
C TYR A 325 46.85 -5.46 -12.68
N MET A 326 45.86 -4.71 -13.21
CA MET A 326 45.55 -4.76 -14.65
C MET A 326 46.65 -4.19 -15.53
N MET A 327 47.16 -2.99 -15.20
CA MET A 327 48.18 -2.34 -16.03
C MET A 327 49.52 -3.10 -16.06
N PRO A 328 50.03 -3.69 -14.96
CA PRO A 328 51.17 -4.60 -15.02
C PRO A 328 50.90 -5.89 -15.80
N ALA A 329 49.71 -6.48 -15.68
CA ALA A 329 49.35 -7.67 -16.46
C ALA A 329 49.37 -7.41 -17.98
N MET A 330 48.91 -6.23 -18.43
CA MET A 330 48.98 -5.81 -19.84
C MET A 330 50.42 -5.62 -20.33
N LYS A 331 51.33 -5.12 -19.46
CA LYS A 331 52.76 -4.98 -19.78
C LYS A 331 53.47 -6.33 -19.89
N LEU A 332 53.03 -7.34 -19.13
CA LEU A 332 53.54 -8.71 -19.22
C LEU A 332 52.99 -9.45 -20.45
N ASP A 333 51.72 -9.24 -20.79
CA ASP A 333 51.08 -9.85 -21.96
C ASP A 333 49.87 -9.04 -22.47
N ASN A 334 50.03 -8.44 -23.66
CA ASN A 334 49.02 -7.65 -24.37
C ASN A 334 48.14 -8.49 -25.33
N THR A 335 48.26 -9.82 -25.26
CA THR A 335 47.51 -10.82 -26.03
C THR A 335 46.59 -11.68 -25.16
N PHE A 336 46.81 -11.71 -23.84
CA PHE A 336 46.08 -12.62 -22.94
C PHE A 336 44.58 -12.23 -22.83
N PRO A 337 43.63 -13.09 -23.24
CA PRO A 337 42.25 -12.66 -23.51
C PRO A 337 41.48 -12.08 -22.31
N ILE A 338 41.74 -12.55 -21.09
CA ILE A 338 41.07 -12.06 -19.88
C ILE A 338 41.64 -10.72 -19.38
N THR A 339 42.91 -10.40 -19.64
CA THR A 339 43.43 -9.03 -19.46
C THR A 339 42.69 -8.09 -20.40
N CYS A 340 42.51 -8.51 -21.65
CA CYS A 340 41.83 -7.73 -22.66
C CYS A 340 40.36 -7.49 -22.29
N ALA A 341 39.61 -8.55 -21.97
CA ALA A 341 38.21 -8.42 -21.54
C ALA A 341 38.05 -7.62 -20.23
N THR A 342 39.00 -7.63 -19.29
CA THR A 342 38.89 -6.76 -18.10
C THR A 342 39.21 -5.29 -18.41
N LEU A 343 40.18 -5.02 -19.30
CA LEU A 343 40.56 -3.67 -19.70
C LEU A 343 39.58 -2.98 -20.66
N GLY A 344 38.85 -3.72 -21.51
CA GLY A 344 37.87 -3.13 -22.43
C GLY A 344 36.81 -2.31 -21.69
N SER A 345 36.28 -2.83 -20.59
CA SER A 345 35.33 -2.11 -19.70
C SER A 345 35.94 -0.84 -19.08
N TYR A 346 37.23 -0.87 -18.73
CA TYR A 346 37.96 0.31 -18.20
C TYR A 346 38.14 1.39 -19.28
N PHE A 347 38.49 1.01 -20.51
CA PHE A 347 38.62 1.96 -21.62
C PHE A 347 37.29 2.57 -22.04
N ILE A 348 36.19 1.80 -22.04
CA ILE A 348 34.82 2.32 -22.25
C ILE A 348 34.46 3.34 -21.17
N MET A 349 34.72 3.05 -19.89
CA MET A 349 34.47 4.00 -18.79
C MET A 349 35.27 5.30 -18.94
N ARG A 350 36.49 5.22 -19.49
CA ARG A 350 37.34 6.37 -19.85
C ARG A 350 37.02 7.01 -21.21
N LYS A 351 35.98 6.55 -21.92
CA LYS A 351 35.59 6.97 -23.28
C LYS A 351 36.70 6.78 -24.35
N ASP A 352 37.70 5.93 -24.12
CA ASP A 352 38.77 5.61 -25.07
C ASP A 352 38.34 4.48 -26.03
N MET A 353 37.39 4.82 -26.90
CA MET A 353 36.68 3.85 -27.76
C MET A 353 37.61 3.11 -28.73
N LYS A 354 38.71 3.75 -29.15
CA LYS A 354 39.71 3.14 -30.04
C LYS A 354 40.48 2.03 -29.33
N LYS A 355 41.00 2.27 -28.11
CA LYS A 355 41.66 1.20 -27.34
C LYS A 355 40.68 0.12 -26.92
N ALA A 356 39.46 0.48 -26.51
CA ALA A 356 38.39 -0.48 -26.21
C ALA A 356 38.14 -1.44 -27.37
N GLN A 357 38.01 -0.93 -28.61
CA GLN A 357 37.78 -1.75 -29.80
C GLN A 357 38.95 -2.70 -30.12
N THR A 358 40.19 -2.22 -30.10
CA THR A 358 41.38 -3.06 -30.33
C THR A 358 41.49 -4.18 -29.30
N VAL A 359 41.23 -3.86 -28.04
CA VAL A 359 41.36 -4.79 -26.91
C VAL A 359 40.21 -5.80 -26.89
N ALA A 360 38.96 -5.37 -27.13
CA ALA A 360 37.81 -6.26 -27.21
C ALA A 360 37.89 -7.26 -28.39
N ARG A 361 38.38 -6.82 -29.57
CA ARG A 361 38.66 -7.72 -30.70
C ARG A 361 39.67 -8.81 -30.32
N ARG A 362 40.83 -8.43 -29.75
CA ARG A 362 41.82 -9.41 -29.25
C ARG A 362 41.26 -10.41 -28.25
N ALA A 363 40.33 -9.99 -27.39
CA ALA A 363 39.64 -10.90 -26.46
C ALA A 363 38.72 -11.92 -27.18
N ILE A 364 38.05 -11.52 -28.25
CA ILE A 364 37.21 -12.39 -29.10
C ILE A 364 38.10 -13.34 -29.94
N ASP A 365 39.15 -12.80 -30.56
CA ASP A 365 39.99 -13.51 -31.52
C ASP A 365 40.86 -14.57 -30.84
N LEU A 366 41.44 -14.28 -29.67
CA LEU A 366 42.44 -15.14 -29.03
C LEU A 366 41.87 -16.06 -27.93
N THR A 367 40.59 -15.94 -27.56
CA THR A 367 40.01 -16.76 -26.48
C THR A 367 39.77 -18.23 -26.86
N ASP A 368 39.93 -19.13 -25.90
CA ASP A 368 39.47 -20.53 -25.91
C ASP A 368 38.19 -20.74 -25.08
N VAL A 369 37.66 -19.66 -24.46
CA VAL A 369 36.51 -19.68 -23.54
C VAL A 369 35.40 -18.76 -24.07
N ASN A 370 34.21 -19.33 -24.30
CA ASN A 370 33.06 -18.61 -24.84
C ASN A 370 32.58 -17.45 -23.95
N ALA A 371 32.76 -17.53 -22.63
CA ALA A 371 32.40 -16.45 -21.71
C ALA A 371 33.19 -15.15 -22.02
N ILE A 372 34.49 -15.26 -22.29
CA ILE A 372 35.36 -14.11 -22.62
C ILE A 372 35.00 -13.54 -24.00
N ALA A 373 34.64 -14.40 -24.97
CA ALA A 373 34.15 -13.94 -26.27
C ALA A 373 32.87 -13.10 -26.12
N SER A 374 31.96 -13.55 -25.24
CA SER A 374 30.75 -12.82 -24.88
C SER A 374 31.05 -11.48 -24.22
N ASP A 375 31.98 -11.40 -23.27
CA ASP A 375 32.40 -10.12 -22.66
C ASP A 375 32.99 -9.15 -23.69
N GLY A 376 33.80 -9.64 -24.64
CA GLY A 376 34.36 -8.85 -25.74
C GLY A 376 33.28 -8.33 -26.71
N TRP A 377 32.33 -9.18 -27.11
CA TRP A 377 31.18 -8.76 -27.93
C TRP A 377 30.30 -7.75 -27.21
N TYR A 378 30.07 -7.92 -25.90
CA TYR A 378 29.34 -6.96 -25.07
C TYR A 378 30.05 -5.60 -25.00
N GLN A 379 31.38 -5.57 -25.00
CA GLN A 379 32.16 -4.33 -25.03
C GLN A 379 32.08 -3.62 -26.38
N LEU A 380 32.12 -4.35 -27.49
CA LEU A 380 31.86 -3.78 -28.82
C LEU A 380 30.41 -3.25 -28.91
N ALA A 381 29.44 -3.96 -28.34
CA ALA A 381 28.04 -3.52 -28.30
C ALA A 381 27.85 -2.24 -27.45
N ARG A 382 28.53 -2.14 -26.29
CA ARG A 382 28.53 -0.93 -25.46
C ARG A 382 29.22 0.25 -26.13
N LYS A 383 30.30 0.01 -26.88
CA LYS A 383 30.96 1.03 -27.72
C LYS A 383 29.96 1.57 -28.77
N ALA A 384 29.38 0.69 -29.58
CA ALA A 384 28.43 1.08 -30.63
C ALA A 384 27.19 1.80 -30.07
N HIS A 385 26.65 1.32 -28.94
CA HIS A 385 25.55 1.98 -28.21
C HIS A 385 25.93 3.41 -27.77
N GLN A 386 27.16 3.64 -27.29
CA GLN A 386 27.64 4.98 -26.93
C GLN A 386 28.04 5.86 -28.13
N GLU A 387 28.23 5.27 -29.31
CA GLU A 387 28.46 5.98 -30.58
C GLU A 387 27.16 6.22 -31.37
N GLY A 388 26.03 5.67 -30.91
CA GLY A 388 24.71 5.82 -31.53
C GLY A 388 24.35 4.79 -32.61
N ASP A 389 25.24 3.85 -32.95
CA ASP A 389 24.96 2.81 -33.95
C ASP A 389 24.13 1.69 -33.31
N THR A 390 22.81 1.82 -33.39
CA THR A 390 21.85 0.83 -32.87
C THR A 390 21.93 -0.50 -33.60
N THR A 391 22.29 -0.51 -34.89
CA THR A 391 22.36 -1.72 -35.72
C THR A 391 23.55 -2.61 -35.35
N ASP A 392 24.76 -2.06 -35.31
CA ASP A 392 25.97 -2.81 -34.94
C ASP A 392 25.97 -3.13 -33.44
N ALA A 393 25.38 -2.27 -32.60
CA ALA A 393 25.14 -2.56 -31.19
C ALA A 393 24.21 -3.77 -31.00
N ALA A 394 23.04 -3.79 -31.65
CA ALA A 394 22.11 -4.93 -31.58
C ALA A 394 22.76 -6.24 -32.08
N ALA A 395 23.49 -6.18 -33.19
CA ALA A 395 24.22 -7.33 -33.72
C ALA A 395 25.31 -7.83 -32.75
N CYS A 396 26.02 -6.93 -32.07
CA CYS A 396 27.04 -7.30 -31.08
C CYS A 396 26.43 -7.82 -29.77
N TYR A 397 25.30 -7.27 -29.30
CA TYR A 397 24.57 -7.83 -28.15
C TYR A 397 24.05 -9.24 -28.45
N ALA A 398 23.50 -9.48 -29.64
CA ALA A 398 23.06 -10.81 -30.06
C ALA A 398 24.21 -11.83 -30.12
N LYS A 399 25.36 -11.47 -30.70
CA LYS A 399 26.58 -12.29 -30.71
C LYS A 399 27.12 -12.57 -29.30
N SER A 400 27.07 -11.57 -28.42
CA SER A 400 27.42 -11.70 -27.00
C SER A 400 26.53 -12.71 -26.28
N ASP A 401 25.22 -12.67 -26.51
CA ASP A 401 24.25 -13.55 -25.87
C ASP A 401 24.37 -15.00 -26.39
N GLN A 402 24.42 -15.17 -27.72
CA GLN A 402 24.60 -16.46 -28.39
C GLN A 402 25.87 -17.18 -27.90
N ALA A 403 26.96 -16.45 -27.67
CA ALA A 403 28.20 -17.02 -27.13
C ALA A 403 28.06 -17.65 -25.74
N ARG A 404 27.04 -17.29 -24.93
CA ARG A 404 26.74 -17.95 -23.64
C ARG A 404 25.59 -18.96 -23.69
N GLY A 405 25.05 -19.24 -24.89
CA GLY A 405 23.94 -20.17 -25.12
C GLY A 405 22.64 -19.48 -25.54
N GLY A 406 22.65 -18.17 -25.79
CA GLY A 406 21.51 -17.42 -26.29
C GLY A 406 20.32 -17.36 -25.34
N ASP A 407 19.13 -17.21 -25.91
CA ASP A 407 17.82 -17.08 -25.27
C ASP A 407 17.64 -17.69 -23.88
N GLU A 408 18.00 -18.95 -23.64
CA GLU A 408 17.71 -19.64 -22.36
C GLU A 408 18.82 -19.54 -21.30
N ARG A 409 20.05 -19.20 -21.68
CA ARG A 409 21.22 -19.25 -20.77
C ARG A 409 22.08 -17.99 -20.77
N GLY A 410 21.92 -17.17 -21.81
CA GLY A 410 22.88 -16.15 -22.23
C GLY A 410 23.10 -14.98 -21.27
N TYR A 411 23.82 -13.97 -21.75
CA TYR A 411 24.31 -12.90 -20.91
C TYR A 411 23.22 -11.84 -20.66
N ILE A 412 22.61 -11.85 -19.48
CA ILE A 412 21.51 -10.95 -19.09
C ILE A 412 21.78 -9.46 -19.42
N PRO A 413 22.96 -8.87 -19.14
CA PRO A 413 23.27 -7.49 -19.56
C PRO A 413 23.29 -7.25 -21.07
N ALA A 414 23.57 -8.28 -21.89
CA ALA A 414 23.46 -8.19 -23.34
C ALA A 414 22.02 -8.37 -23.82
N LYS A 415 21.22 -9.24 -23.18
CA LYS A 415 19.77 -9.33 -23.43
C LYS A 415 19.08 -7.99 -23.13
N PHE A 416 19.41 -7.37 -21.99
CA PHE A 416 18.93 -6.06 -21.59
C PHE A 416 19.41 -4.95 -22.55
N GLY A 417 20.70 -4.92 -22.90
CA GLY A 417 21.22 -4.00 -23.92
C GLY A 417 20.51 -4.13 -25.27
N SER A 418 20.18 -5.35 -25.70
CA SER A 418 19.39 -5.57 -26.91
C SER A 418 17.91 -5.22 -26.75
N ALA A 419 17.33 -5.27 -25.54
CA ALA A 419 15.99 -4.74 -25.29
C ALA A 419 15.97 -3.21 -25.38
N GLN A 420 17.01 -2.52 -24.86
CA GLN A 420 17.21 -1.08 -25.07
C GLN A 420 17.33 -0.73 -26.57
N MET A 421 18.05 -1.53 -27.37
CA MET A 421 18.09 -1.32 -28.83
C MET A 421 16.71 -1.48 -29.49
N ASN A 422 15.88 -2.41 -29.02
CA ASN A 422 14.51 -2.55 -29.52
C ASN A 422 13.63 -1.34 -29.15
N VAL A 423 13.80 -0.74 -27.97
CA VAL A 423 13.14 0.52 -27.59
C VAL A 423 13.60 1.68 -28.49
N LEU A 424 14.91 1.86 -28.69
CA LEU A 424 15.46 2.92 -29.55
C LEU A 424 15.08 2.76 -31.03
N THR A 425 14.77 1.54 -31.48
CA THR A 425 14.26 1.25 -32.83
C THR A 425 12.72 1.18 -32.90
N GLN A 426 12.03 1.67 -31.86
CA GLN A 426 10.56 1.73 -31.74
C GLN A 426 9.85 0.37 -31.81
N ASN A 427 10.59 -0.73 -31.70
CA ASN A 427 10.07 -2.09 -31.62
C ASN A 427 9.72 -2.44 -30.16
N TYR A 428 8.70 -1.76 -29.63
CA TYR A 428 8.34 -1.87 -28.22
C TYR A 428 7.90 -3.28 -27.83
N ASP A 429 7.18 -4.02 -28.68
CA ASP A 429 6.75 -5.38 -28.36
C ASP A 429 7.92 -6.37 -28.37
N GLY A 430 8.87 -6.19 -29.30
CA GLY A 430 10.16 -6.89 -29.27
C GLY A 430 11.03 -6.53 -28.06
N ALA A 431 10.83 -5.37 -27.43
CA ALA A 431 11.44 -5.03 -26.15
C ALA A 431 10.69 -5.70 -24.98
N LYS A 432 9.36 -5.53 -24.89
CA LYS A 432 8.48 -6.13 -23.86
C LYS A 432 8.72 -7.64 -23.72
N PHE A 433 8.67 -8.37 -24.83
CA PHE A 433 8.90 -9.84 -24.86
C PHE A 433 10.26 -10.24 -24.28
N ARG A 434 11.34 -9.50 -24.63
CA ARG A 434 12.69 -9.79 -24.13
C ARG A 434 12.84 -9.45 -22.66
N LEU A 435 12.19 -8.39 -22.18
CA LEU A 435 12.18 -8.00 -20.78
C LEU A 435 11.38 -9.00 -19.92
N GLU A 436 10.20 -9.44 -20.37
CA GLU A 436 9.44 -10.51 -19.70
C GLU A 436 10.27 -11.81 -19.62
N LYS A 437 10.97 -12.18 -20.70
CA LYS A 437 11.86 -13.35 -20.72
C LYS A 437 13.09 -13.21 -19.81
N ILE A 438 13.65 -12.00 -19.66
CA ILE A 438 14.70 -11.72 -18.67
C ILE A 438 14.14 -11.93 -17.25
N LEU A 439 12.99 -11.33 -16.93
CA LEU A 439 12.37 -11.43 -15.60
C LEU A 439 11.95 -12.86 -15.23
N GLN A 440 11.57 -13.68 -16.21
CA GLN A 440 11.29 -15.11 -16.03
C GLN A 440 12.55 -15.91 -15.66
N GLN A 441 13.73 -15.48 -16.12
CA GLN A 441 15.02 -16.13 -15.82
C GLN A 441 15.65 -15.62 -14.52
N GLN A 442 15.63 -14.30 -14.31
CA GLN A 442 16.06 -13.65 -13.08
C GLN A 442 15.35 -12.29 -12.92
N PRO A 443 14.65 -12.02 -11.79
CA PRO A 443 14.11 -10.70 -11.51
C PRO A 443 15.27 -9.71 -11.33
N THR A 444 15.44 -8.84 -12.32
CA THR A 444 16.43 -7.77 -12.37
C THR A 444 15.70 -6.44 -12.37
N LEU A 445 16.10 -5.52 -11.49
CA LEU A 445 15.35 -4.30 -11.22
C LEU A 445 15.24 -3.42 -12.48
N GLU A 446 16.35 -3.31 -13.21
CA GLU A 446 16.48 -2.51 -14.43
C GLU A 446 15.50 -2.98 -15.52
N ALA A 447 15.24 -4.29 -15.58
CA ALA A 447 14.24 -4.86 -16.48
C ALA A 447 12.80 -4.65 -15.97
N GLN A 448 12.56 -4.63 -14.65
CA GLN A 448 11.26 -4.26 -14.08
C GLN A 448 10.93 -2.78 -14.33
N THR A 449 11.88 -1.87 -14.11
CA THR A 449 11.73 -0.43 -14.37
C THR A 449 11.43 -0.16 -15.84
N LEU A 450 12.24 -0.71 -16.76
CA LEU A 450 12.03 -0.47 -18.19
C LEU A 450 10.72 -1.09 -18.69
N LEU A 451 10.36 -2.30 -18.24
CA LEU A 451 9.10 -2.95 -18.65
C LEU A 451 7.87 -2.26 -18.05
N GLY A 452 7.93 -1.85 -16.79
CA GLY A 452 6.87 -1.11 -16.12
C GLY A 452 6.62 0.24 -16.79
N THR A 453 7.68 0.95 -17.15
CA THR A 453 7.62 2.22 -17.92
C THR A 453 7.04 1.99 -19.32
N LEU A 454 7.49 0.98 -20.05
CA LEU A 454 6.95 0.64 -21.37
C LEU A 454 5.46 0.29 -21.35
N TYR A 455 4.95 -0.30 -20.26
CA TYR A 455 3.50 -0.52 -20.09
C TYR A 455 2.76 0.74 -19.63
N ALA A 456 3.40 1.63 -18.87
CA ALA A 456 2.81 2.90 -18.47
C ALA A 456 2.56 3.81 -19.68
N GLU A 457 3.58 4.00 -20.52
CA GLU A 457 3.49 4.80 -21.76
C GLU A 457 2.46 4.23 -22.75
N ASP A 458 2.33 2.89 -22.83
CA ASP A 458 1.34 2.21 -23.68
C ASP A 458 -0.11 2.49 -23.24
N VAL A 459 -0.34 2.62 -21.92
CA VAL A 459 -1.61 3.07 -21.35
C VAL A 459 -1.83 4.56 -21.61
N PHE A 460 -0.82 5.41 -21.36
CA PHE A 460 -0.92 6.86 -21.57
C PHE A 460 -1.22 7.20 -23.03
N ALA A 461 -0.50 6.62 -23.98
CA ALA A 461 -0.76 6.77 -25.41
C ALA A 461 -2.16 6.28 -25.82
N SER A 462 -2.74 5.30 -25.11
CA SER A 462 -4.12 4.84 -25.31
C SER A 462 -5.16 5.85 -24.83
N GLN A 463 -4.89 6.52 -23.71
CA GLN A 463 -5.72 7.60 -23.17
C GLN A 463 -5.67 8.83 -24.09
N ASP A 464 -4.47 9.25 -24.49
CA ASP A 464 -4.23 10.45 -25.30
C ASP A 464 -4.79 10.28 -26.73
N SER A 465 -4.71 9.08 -27.32
CA SER A 465 -5.35 8.75 -28.60
C SER A 465 -6.86 8.52 -28.52
N LYS A 466 -7.45 8.48 -27.32
CA LYS A 466 -8.85 8.12 -27.06
C LYS A 466 -9.26 6.78 -27.68
N SER A 467 -8.33 5.83 -27.74
CA SER A 467 -8.57 4.49 -28.27
C SER A 467 -9.58 3.72 -27.40
N GLY A 468 -10.44 2.93 -28.03
CA GLY A 468 -11.39 2.05 -27.33
C GLY A 468 -10.78 0.75 -26.77
N GLU A 469 -9.46 0.64 -26.76
CA GLU A 469 -8.72 -0.52 -26.26
C GLU A 469 -8.70 -0.56 -24.72
N ASP A 470 -9.24 -1.63 -24.14
CA ASP A 470 -9.15 -1.90 -22.70
C ASP A 470 -7.74 -2.38 -22.33
N LYS A 471 -6.82 -1.43 -22.13
CA LYS A 471 -5.45 -1.68 -21.63
C LYS A 471 -5.40 -1.84 -20.09
N SER A 472 -6.48 -2.28 -19.44
CA SER A 472 -6.48 -2.50 -17.99
C SER A 472 -5.66 -3.72 -17.56
N ALA A 473 -5.18 -4.56 -18.49
CA ALA A 473 -4.19 -5.60 -18.22
C ALA A 473 -2.76 -5.01 -18.15
N GLU A 474 -2.42 -4.13 -19.09
CA GLU A 474 -1.16 -3.40 -19.19
C GLU A 474 -1.01 -2.45 -17.99
N LEU A 475 -2.09 -1.75 -17.61
CA LEU A 475 -2.16 -0.95 -16.37
C LEU A 475 -1.76 -1.79 -15.15
N LYS A 476 -2.32 -3.00 -15.00
CA LYS A 476 -2.01 -3.91 -13.88
C LYS A 476 -0.58 -4.45 -13.95
N LYS A 477 -0.02 -4.69 -15.15
CA LYS A 477 1.40 -5.03 -15.33
C LYS A 477 2.31 -3.86 -14.93
N ALA A 478 2.04 -2.65 -15.41
CA ALA A 478 2.80 -1.44 -15.10
C ALA A 478 2.84 -1.19 -13.59
N LEU A 479 1.66 -1.12 -12.95
CA LEU A 479 1.53 -0.95 -11.50
C LEU A 479 2.31 -2.03 -10.74
N LYS A 480 2.17 -3.32 -11.10
CA LYS A 480 2.91 -4.40 -10.44
C LYS A 480 4.43 -4.19 -10.52
N TYR A 481 4.97 -3.95 -11.72
CA TYR A 481 6.42 -3.83 -11.91
C TYR A 481 6.99 -2.58 -11.22
N LEU A 482 6.29 -1.43 -11.30
CA LEU A 482 6.74 -0.18 -10.67
C LEU A 482 6.57 -0.21 -9.14
N GLU A 483 5.50 -0.81 -8.60
CA GLU A 483 5.38 -1.06 -7.16
C GLU A 483 6.48 -1.99 -6.65
N ASP A 484 6.85 -3.04 -7.40
CA ASP A 484 7.93 -3.95 -7.01
C ASP A 484 9.31 -3.28 -7.05
N VAL A 485 9.50 -2.28 -7.92
CA VAL A 485 10.67 -1.39 -7.92
C VAL A 485 10.67 -0.49 -6.69
N GLN A 486 9.55 0.17 -6.37
CA GLN A 486 9.45 1.03 -5.17
C GLN A 486 9.65 0.23 -3.87
N LYS A 487 9.18 -1.02 -3.80
CA LYS A 487 9.46 -1.95 -2.69
C LYS A 487 10.96 -2.26 -2.58
N ALA A 488 11.64 -2.43 -3.71
CA ALA A 488 13.07 -2.73 -3.75
C ALA A 488 13.97 -1.55 -3.31
N TRP A 489 13.51 -0.30 -3.38
CA TRP A 489 14.21 0.84 -2.77
C TRP A 489 14.14 0.81 -1.24
N ARG A 490 13.02 0.33 -0.67
CA ARG A 490 12.82 0.20 0.79
C ARG A 490 13.60 -1.00 1.39
N ASP A 491 14.26 -1.82 0.58
CA ASP A 491 15.15 -2.90 1.02
C ASP A 491 16.59 -2.39 1.30
N PRO A 492 17.03 -2.21 2.57
CA PRO A 492 18.38 -1.71 2.88
C PRO A 492 19.50 -2.66 2.43
N LYS A 493 19.17 -3.90 2.08
CA LYS A 493 20.09 -4.90 1.51
C LYS A 493 20.41 -4.66 0.03
N LYS A 494 19.52 -3.99 -0.72
CA LYS A 494 19.68 -3.77 -2.16
C LYS A 494 20.42 -2.47 -2.48
N LYS A 495 20.41 -1.48 -1.58
CA LYS A 495 21.11 -0.18 -1.70
C LYS A 495 20.91 0.51 -3.05
N VAL A 496 19.66 0.59 -3.49
CA VAL A 496 19.28 1.17 -4.78
C VAL A 496 18.97 2.66 -4.59
N THR A 497 19.43 3.50 -5.52
CA THR A 497 19.00 4.90 -5.63
C THR A 497 17.55 4.97 -6.15
N PRO A 498 16.63 5.68 -5.47
CA PRO A 498 15.31 5.95 -6.00
C PRO A 498 15.33 6.65 -7.38
N ASP A 499 14.24 6.54 -8.12
CA ASP A 499 14.08 7.12 -9.46
C ASP A 499 12.80 7.94 -9.54
N GLN A 500 12.93 9.24 -9.77
CA GLN A 500 11.83 10.18 -9.89
C GLN A 500 10.86 9.79 -11.02
N SER A 501 11.37 9.30 -12.15
CA SER A 501 10.55 8.97 -13.33
C SER A 501 9.58 7.83 -13.05
N VAL A 502 10.01 6.86 -12.22
CA VAL A 502 9.17 5.76 -11.74
C VAL A 502 8.04 6.27 -10.85
N LEU A 503 8.31 7.24 -9.96
CA LEU A 503 7.27 7.82 -9.10
C LEU A 503 6.28 8.69 -9.87
N LEU A 504 6.74 9.49 -10.84
CA LEU A 504 5.87 10.30 -11.71
C LEU A 504 4.94 9.41 -12.56
N ASN A 505 5.48 8.34 -13.15
CA ASN A 505 4.68 7.36 -13.89
C ASN A 505 3.68 6.62 -12.97
N LEU A 506 4.11 6.23 -11.77
CA LEU A 506 3.24 5.60 -10.77
C LEU A 506 2.13 6.56 -10.30
N ALA A 507 2.42 7.86 -10.18
CA ALA A 507 1.44 8.90 -9.86
C ALA A 507 0.37 9.02 -10.96
N ARG A 508 0.76 9.15 -12.24
CA ARG A 508 -0.19 9.23 -13.37
C ARG A 508 -1.02 7.95 -13.52
N LEU A 509 -0.43 6.77 -13.27
CA LEU A 509 -1.17 5.49 -13.26
C LEU A 509 -2.22 5.40 -12.13
N TYR A 510 -1.97 6.03 -10.98
CA TYR A 510 -2.91 6.03 -9.85
C TYR A 510 -3.97 7.14 -9.89
N GLU A 511 -3.84 8.15 -10.75
CA GLU A 511 -4.68 9.36 -10.80
C GLU A 511 -6.20 9.07 -10.79
N ALA A 512 -6.66 8.16 -11.65
CA ALA A 512 -8.10 7.93 -11.88
C ALA A 512 -8.81 6.99 -10.88
N ASP A 513 -8.07 6.14 -10.15
CA ASP A 513 -8.63 5.14 -9.22
C ASP A 513 -8.13 5.30 -7.78
N HIS A 514 -6.94 5.87 -7.56
CA HIS A 514 -6.24 5.93 -6.28
C HIS A 514 -5.52 7.29 -6.06
N PRO A 515 -6.23 8.43 -6.09
CA PRO A 515 -5.60 9.76 -5.95
C PRO A 515 -4.77 9.93 -4.66
N GLU A 516 -5.14 9.28 -3.55
CA GLU A 516 -4.34 9.26 -2.32
C GLU A 516 -2.96 8.61 -2.47
N LYS A 517 -2.83 7.60 -3.35
CA LYS A 517 -1.53 7.01 -3.67
C LYS A 517 -0.74 7.90 -4.64
N SER A 518 -1.43 8.53 -5.59
CA SER A 518 -0.82 9.47 -6.53
C SER A 518 -0.20 10.65 -5.79
N LEU A 519 -0.95 11.29 -4.89
CA LEU A 519 -0.45 12.36 -4.02
C LEU A 519 0.79 11.94 -3.23
N LYS A 520 0.81 10.74 -2.62
CA LYS A 520 2.00 10.23 -1.91
C LYS A 520 3.22 10.01 -2.80
N CYS A 521 3.02 9.63 -4.06
CA CYS A 521 4.12 9.53 -5.03
C CYS A 521 4.66 10.92 -5.38
N LEU A 522 3.80 11.94 -5.48
CA LEU A 522 4.22 13.34 -5.66
C LEU A 522 4.86 13.93 -4.40
N GLU A 523 4.42 13.55 -3.20
CA GLU A 523 5.07 13.92 -1.92
C GLU A 523 6.46 13.27 -1.78
N GLU A 524 6.66 12.03 -2.26
CA GLU A 524 7.98 11.39 -2.36
C GLU A 524 8.87 12.07 -3.43
N VAL A 525 8.31 12.55 -4.54
CA VAL A 525 9.03 13.37 -5.55
C VAL A 525 9.38 14.77 -5.03
N GLU A 526 8.47 15.44 -4.31
CA GLU A 526 8.73 16.74 -3.66
C GLU A 526 9.97 16.66 -2.76
N GLN A 527 10.09 15.57 -1.98
CA GLN A 527 11.25 15.34 -1.13
C GLN A 527 12.53 15.13 -1.96
N MET A 528 12.50 14.30 -3.01
CA MET A 528 13.68 14.06 -3.85
C MET A 528 14.18 15.30 -4.60
N GLU A 529 13.27 16.18 -5.02
CA GLU A 529 13.62 17.45 -5.67
C GLU A 529 14.16 18.46 -4.65
N LEU A 530 13.58 18.55 -3.45
CA LEU A 530 14.11 19.41 -2.37
C LEU A 530 15.51 18.94 -1.90
N ASP A 531 15.72 17.64 -1.74
CA ASP A 531 17.01 17.02 -1.40
C ASP A 531 18.07 17.20 -2.51
N ALA A 532 17.67 17.56 -3.73
CA ALA A 532 18.55 17.81 -4.87
C ALA A 532 18.97 19.29 -5.03
N ILE A 533 18.33 20.23 -4.30
CA ILE A 533 18.71 21.65 -4.30
C ILE A 533 20.06 21.80 -3.57
N PRO A 534 21.10 22.40 -4.20
CA PRO A 534 22.37 22.67 -3.53
C PRO A 534 22.21 23.57 -2.31
N GLU A 535 22.99 23.34 -1.25
CA GLU A 535 23.02 24.21 -0.06
C GLU A 535 23.37 25.68 -0.41
N GLU A 536 24.01 25.93 -1.55
CA GLU A 536 24.34 27.26 -2.09
C GLU A 536 23.11 28.04 -2.63
N ASP A 537 21.99 27.36 -2.95
CA ASP A 537 20.74 27.97 -3.44
C ASP A 537 19.73 28.28 -2.30
N TYR A 538 20.10 28.06 -1.03
CA TYR A 538 19.22 28.25 0.12
C TYR A 538 19.11 29.74 0.51
N PRO A 539 17.89 30.30 0.74
CA PRO A 539 17.73 31.69 1.17
C PRO A 539 18.41 31.98 2.52
N GLU A 540 19.43 32.86 2.52
CA GLU A 540 20.27 33.16 3.70
C GLU A 540 19.51 33.85 4.87
N ASP A 541 18.36 34.46 4.61
CA ASP A 541 17.63 35.33 5.57
C ASP A 541 16.52 34.61 6.38
N ILE A 542 16.33 33.28 6.27
CA ILE A 542 15.16 32.58 6.83
C ILE A 542 15.55 31.54 7.91
N GLU A 543 15.29 31.85 9.19
CA GLU A 543 15.56 30.96 10.33
C GLU A 543 14.45 29.92 10.60
N GLU A 544 13.20 30.15 10.18
CA GLU A 544 12.09 29.20 10.41
C GLU A 544 12.03 28.10 9.34
N GLU A 545 12.17 26.83 9.76
CA GLU A 545 12.12 25.64 8.89
C GLU A 545 10.87 25.58 8.00
N ALA A 546 9.72 26.06 8.50
CA ALA A 546 8.46 26.10 7.76
C ALA A 546 8.46 27.15 6.63
N GLU A 547 9.04 28.32 6.87
CA GLU A 547 9.18 29.39 5.88
C GLU A 547 10.29 29.07 4.88
N LEU A 548 11.41 28.50 5.33
CA LEU A 548 12.48 28.00 4.47
C LEU A 548 11.95 26.95 3.50
N LYS A 549 11.14 25.99 3.99
CA LYS A 549 10.47 24.99 3.13
C LYS A 549 9.35 25.57 2.27
N ALA A 550 8.83 26.75 2.57
CA ALA A 550 7.92 27.47 1.68
C ALA A 550 8.71 28.18 0.55
N ALA A 551 9.84 28.81 0.86
CA ALA A 551 10.71 29.45 -0.11
C ALA A 551 11.38 28.45 -1.07
N LEU A 552 11.91 27.33 -0.56
CA LEU A 552 12.48 26.26 -1.39
C LEU A 552 11.45 25.65 -2.36
N ARG A 553 10.15 25.65 -2.01
CA ARG A 553 9.09 25.24 -2.95
C ARG A 553 8.93 26.18 -4.14
N GLU A 554 9.31 27.44 -4.03
CA GLU A 554 9.28 28.39 -5.17
C GLU A 554 10.37 28.09 -6.22
N LEU A 555 11.30 27.18 -5.92
CA LEU A 555 12.34 26.67 -6.83
C LEU A 555 11.94 25.35 -7.52
N LEU A 556 10.90 24.67 -7.05
CA LEU A 556 10.43 23.37 -7.57
C LEU A 556 9.65 23.52 -8.89
N PRO A 557 9.59 22.46 -9.74
CA PRO A 557 8.84 22.50 -11.00
C PRO A 557 7.34 22.84 -10.79
N PRO A 558 6.79 23.82 -11.53
CA PRO A 558 5.41 24.28 -11.33
C PRO A 558 4.35 23.21 -11.67
N GLN A 559 4.69 22.25 -12.55
CA GLN A 559 3.81 21.12 -12.91
C GLN A 559 3.56 20.20 -11.69
N LEU A 560 4.60 19.94 -10.88
CA LEU A 560 4.50 19.12 -9.67
C LEU A 560 3.56 19.78 -8.66
N LEU A 561 3.79 21.06 -8.38
CA LEU A 561 3.00 21.86 -7.44
C LEU A 561 1.53 21.99 -7.88
N ASN A 562 1.29 22.21 -9.17
CA ASN A 562 -0.07 22.22 -9.75
C ASN A 562 -0.78 20.87 -9.53
N ASN A 563 -0.11 19.76 -9.82
CA ASN A 563 -0.74 18.44 -9.74
C ASN A 563 -1.01 18.04 -8.27
N MET A 564 -0.11 18.37 -7.34
CA MET A 564 -0.38 18.26 -5.90
C MET A 564 -1.57 19.13 -5.47
N GLY A 565 -1.66 20.36 -5.98
CA GLY A 565 -2.80 21.25 -5.79
C GLY A 565 -4.12 20.63 -6.25
N CYS A 566 -4.14 20.00 -7.43
CA CYS A 566 -5.31 19.29 -7.96
C CYS A 566 -5.78 18.14 -7.05
N PHE A 567 -4.85 17.31 -6.53
CA PHE A 567 -5.22 16.24 -5.59
C PHE A 567 -5.69 16.77 -4.24
N HIS A 568 -5.12 17.87 -3.73
CA HIS A 568 -5.64 18.53 -2.52
C HIS A 568 -7.02 19.15 -2.74
N PHE A 569 -7.29 19.71 -3.92
CA PHE A 569 -8.62 20.20 -4.31
C PHE A 569 -9.64 19.05 -4.38
N GLN A 570 -9.28 17.91 -4.96
CA GLN A 570 -10.12 16.71 -4.99
C GLN A 570 -10.40 16.13 -3.60
N ALA A 571 -9.50 16.34 -2.64
CA ALA A 571 -9.62 15.90 -1.25
C ALA A 571 -10.35 16.91 -0.34
N ASP A 572 -11.07 17.88 -0.90
CA ASP A 572 -11.75 19.00 -0.20
C ASP A 572 -10.80 19.89 0.64
N ARG A 573 -9.47 19.85 0.42
CA ARG A 573 -8.44 20.62 1.17
C ARG A 573 -8.10 21.94 0.47
N PHE A 574 -9.11 22.77 0.22
CA PHE A 574 -9.02 23.93 -0.67
C PHE A 574 -7.94 24.95 -0.27
N SER A 575 -7.76 25.24 1.03
CA SER A 575 -6.72 26.17 1.50
C SER A 575 -5.31 25.73 1.09
N ARG A 576 -5.01 24.43 1.25
CA ARG A 576 -3.71 23.86 0.87
C ARG A 576 -3.54 23.78 -0.65
N ALA A 577 -4.62 23.52 -1.39
CA ALA A 577 -4.61 23.57 -2.84
C ALA A 577 -4.29 25.01 -3.33
N ARG A 578 -4.96 26.02 -2.75
CA ARG A 578 -4.73 27.44 -3.04
C ARG A 578 -3.27 27.87 -2.76
N GLU A 579 -2.70 27.49 -1.61
CA GLU A 579 -1.28 27.71 -1.30
C GLU A 579 -0.35 27.15 -2.38
N LEU A 580 -0.59 25.90 -2.81
CA LEU A 580 0.22 25.24 -3.83
C LEU A 580 0.05 25.86 -5.22
N PHE A 581 -1.16 26.26 -5.62
CA PHE A 581 -1.37 26.96 -6.88
C PHE A 581 -0.75 28.38 -6.88
N GLN A 582 -0.81 29.11 -5.77
CA GLN A 582 -0.09 30.39 -5.62
C GLN A 582 1.43 30.19 -5.69
N THR A 583 1.95 29.15 -5.05
CA THR A 583 3.38 28.78 -5.09
C THR A 583 3.80 28.35 -6.50
N ALA A 584 2.95 27.62 -7.22
CA ALA A 584 3.16 27.24 -8.61
C ALA A 584 3.21 28.45 -9.56
N LEU A 585 2.36 29.47 -9.35
CA LEU A 585 2.42 30.72 -10.12
C LEU A 585 3.73 31.49 -9.88
N LYS A 586 4.23 31.55 -8.64
CA LYS A 586 5.56 32.12 -8.35
C LYS A 586 6.68 31.32 -9.03
N SER A 587 6.65 29.99 -8.89
CA SER A 587 7.58 29.07 -9.56
C SER A 587 7.56 29.25 -11.07
N CYS A 588 6.41 29.47 -11.74
CA CYS A 588 6.37 29.80 -13.17
C CYS A 588 7.17 31.05 -13.53
N VAL A 589 7.18 32.10 -12.68
CA VAL A 589 7.99 33.31 -12.90
C VAL A 589 9.48 33.00 -12.74
N ASN A 590 9.84 32.21 -11.73
CA ASN A 590 11.22 31.77 -11.52
C ASN A 590 11.72 30.87 -12.67
N ALA A 591 10.90 29.92 -13.12
CA ALA A 591 11.17 29.01 -14.23
C ALA A 591 11.37 29.77 -15.56
N ALA A 592 10.55 30.79 -15.84
CA ALA A 592 10.71 31.66 -17.01
C ALA A 592 12.08 32.36 -17.08
N SER A 593 12.76 32.55 -15.94
CA SER A 593 14.12 33.11 -15.89
C SER A 593 15.24 32.06 -16.06
N ARG A 594 14.92 30.77 -15.91
CA ARG A 594 15.86 29.64 -15.93
C ARG A 594 15.85 28.88 -17.26
N ASP A 595 14.67 28.68 -17.87
CA ASP A 595 14.51 27.89 -19.09
C ASP A 595 13.42 28.47 -20.02
N GLU A 596 13.86 28.98 -21.18
CA GLU A 596 12.99 29.56 -22.22
C GLU A 596 12.21 28.50 -23.03
N SER A 597 12.53 27.21 -22.87
CA SER A 597 11.83 26.11 -23.56
C SER A 597 10.51 25.70 -22.87
N ILE A 598 10.27 26.15 -21.64
CA ILE A 598 9.04 25.88 -20.89
C ILE A 598 7.96 26.86 -21.31
N ASP A 599 6.82 26.36 -21.79
CA ASP A 599 5.63 27.18 -22.05
C ASP A 599 4.98 27.65 -20.74
N THR A 600 5.52 28.75 -20.21
CA THR A 600 5.01 29.40 -19.00
C THR A 600 3.69 30.12 -19.21
N ASP A 601 3.22 30.33 -20.45
CA ASP A 601 1.91 30.88 -20.74
C ASP A 601 0.81 29.81 -20.57
N ALA A 602 1.01 28.63 -21.16
CA ALA A 602 0.14 27.46 -20.97
C ALA A 602 0.08 26.99 -19.50
N LEU A 603 1.19 27.12 -18.76
CA LEU A 603 1.21 26.82 -17.33
C LEU A 603 0.48 27.89 -16.50
N VAL A 604 0.80 29.19 -16.68
CA VAL A 604 0.15 30.26 -15.91
C VAL A 604 -1.35 30.31 -16.17
N THR A 605 -1.81 30.07 -17.39
CA THR A 605 -3.24 29.97 -17.71
C THR A 605 -3.93 28.81 -16.97
N SER A 606 -3.38 27.60 -17.07
CA SER A 606 -3.91 26.40 -16.42
C SER A 606 -3.94 26.52 -14.89
N ILE A 607 -2.85 27.00 -14.29
CA ILE A 607 -2.74 27.21 -12.84
C ILE A 607 -3.69 28.33 -12.38
N SER A 608 -3.83 29.41 -13.15
CA SER A 608 -4.79 30.49 -12.82
C SER A 608 -6.24 30.00 -12.86
N TYR A 609 -6.60 29.16 -13.84
CA TYR A 609 -7.93 28.53 -13.87
C TYR A 609 -8.16 27.64 -12.64
N ASN A 610 -7.17 26.81 -12.27
CA ASN A 610 -7.24 25.94 -11.08
C ASN A 610 -7.34 26.74 -9.77
N LEU A 611 -6.62 27.88 -9.67
CA LEU A 611 -6.71 28.81 -8.55
C LEU A 611 -8.09 29.48 -8.47
N GLY A 612 -8.65 29.94 -9.59
CA GLY A 612 -10.02 30.46 -9.68
C GLY A 612 -11.07 29.42 -9.26
N ARG A 613 -10.86 28.15 -9.62
CA ARG A 613 -11.69 27.02 -9.18
C ARG A 613 -11.58 26.76 -7.67
N CYS A 614 -10.42 27.00 -7.05
CA CYS A 614 -10.27 26.94 -5.59
C CYS A 614 -11.08 28.03 -4.90
N TYR A 615 -10.92 29.30 -5.30
CA TYR A 615 -11.69 30.41 -4.73
C TYR A 615 -13.21 30.20 -4.89
N GLU A 616 -13.67 29.68 -6.03
CA GLU A 616 -15.09 29.35 -6.23
C GLU A 616 -15.59 28.25 -5.26
N SER A 617 -14.77 27.23 -4.96
CA SER A 617 -15.09 26.19 -3.98
C SER A 617 -15.03 26.67 -2.53
N GLU A 618 -14.12 27.60 -2.20
CA GLU A 618 -14.05 28.24 -0.88
C GLU A 618 -15.18 29.24 -0.63
N GLY A 619 -15.91 29.66 -1.68
CA GLY A 619 -16.96 30.67 -1.62
C GLY A 619 -16.47 32.11 -1.79
N MET A 620 -15.17 32.30 -2.08
CA MET A 620 -14.53 33.56 -2.45
C MET A 620 -14.89 33.92 -3.91
N LEU A 621 -16.16 34.23 -4.13
CA LEU A 621 -16.76 34.34 -5.47
C LEU A 621 -16.30 35.56 -6.26
N ASP A 622 -15.82 36.61 -5.61
CA ASP A 622 -15.40 37.84 -6.29
C ASP A 622 -13.92 37.77 -6.66
N GLU A 623 -13.08 37.20 -5.80
CA GLU A 623 -11.70 36.81 -6.12
C GLU A 623 -11.65 35.76 -7.24
N ALA A 624 -12.60 34.82 -7.26
CA ALA A 624 -12.75 33.86 -8.36
C ALA A 624 -13.08 34.57 -9.69
N LYS A 625 -13.96 35.59 -9.69
CA LYS A 625 -14.24 36.40 -10.89
C LYS A 625 -12.99 37.14 -11.34
N ASP A 626 -12.29 37.82 -10.43
CA ASP A 626 -11.08 38.60 -10.77
C ASP A 626 -10.03 37.71 -11.44
N VAL A 627 -9.80 36.50 -10.92
CA VAL A 627 -8.89 35.52 -11.54
C VAL A 627 -9.39 35.07 -12.92
N TYR A 628 -10.67 34.71 -13.08
CA TYR A 628 -11.20 34.31 -14.39
C TYR A 628 -11.21 35.46 -15.41
N GLU A 629 -11.52 36.69 -14.99
CA GLU A 629 -11.49 37.87 -15.85
C GLU A 629 -10.05 38.25 -16.23
N ASN A 630 -9.09 38.14 -15.33
CA ASN A 630 -7.68 38.40 -15.64
C ASN A 630 -7.09 37.33 -16.56
N LEU A 631 -7.54 36.07 -16.43
CA LEU A 631 -7.27 35.00 -17.39
C LEU A 631 -7.88 35.33 -18.77
N LEU A 632 -9.16 35.71 -18.83
CA LEU A 632 -9.86 36.06 -20.08
C LEU A 632 -9.36 37.36 -20.73
N LYS A 633 -8.77 38.30 -19.98
CA LYS A 633 -8.08 39.49 -20.51
C LYS A 633 -6.78 39.11 -21.26
N ARG A 634 -6.17 37.97 -20.93
CA ARG A 634 -4.97 37.41 -21.58
C ARG A 634 -5.34 36.45 -22.72
N HIS A 635 -6.29 35.55 -22.46
CA HIS A 635 -6.76 34.48 -23.36
C HIS A 635 -8.30 34.43 -23.40
N ALA A 636 -8.90 35.29 -24.21
CA ALA A 636 -10.36 35.48 -24.28
C ALA A 636 -11.14 34.28 -24.88
N ASP A 637 -10.42 33.38 -25.53
CA ASP A 637 -10.85 32.12 -26.13
C ASP A 637 -10.92 30.96 -25.11
N TYR A 638 -10.37 31.11 -23.90
CA TYR A 638 -10.37 30.07 -22.87
C TYR A 638 -11.77 29.82 -22.30
N VAL A 639 -12.53 28.97 -23.00
CA VAL A 639 -13.98 28.79 -22.80
C VAL A 639 -14.36 28.40 -21.38
N ASP A 640 -13.57 27.56 -20.72
CA ASP A 640 -13.90 26.99 -19.41
C ASP A 640 -13.99 28.06 -18.30
N ALA A 641 -13.07 29.02 -18.25
CA ALA A 641 -13.17 30.16 -17.33
C ALA A 641 -14.46 30.96 -17.57
N ARG A 642 -14.87 31.10 -18.84
CA ARG A 642 -16.11 31.79 -19.23
C ARG A 642 -17.37 30.98 -18.89
N ILE A 643 -17.31 29.65 -18.92
CA ILE A 643 -18.36 28.76 -18.38
C ILE A 643 -18.48 28.98 -16.86
N ARG A 644 -17.37 29.04 -16.11
CA ARG A 644 -17.41 29.28 -14.65
C ARG A 644 -17.95 30.66 -14.30
N LEU A 645 -17.48 31.72 -14.96
CA LEU A 645 -17.99 33.08 -14.77
C LEU A 645 -19.51 33.15 -15.07
N THR A 646 -19.96 32.54 -16.16
CA THR A 646 -21.38 32.44 -16.51
C THR A 646 -22.18 31.65 -15.46
N TYR A 647 -21.62 30.57 -14.92
CA TYR A 647 -22.24 29.77 -13.85
C TYR A 647 -22.39 30.54 -12.53
N ILE A 648 -21.38 31.34 -12.16
CA ILE A 648 -21.43 32.25 -11.00
C ILE A 648 -22.52 33.32 -11.23
N ALA A 649 -22.55 33.95 -12.42
CA ALA A 649 -23.59 34.92 -12.77
C ALA A 649 -25.01 34.32 -12.78
N LEU A 650 -25.18 33.07 -13.23
CA LEU A 650 -26.45 32.33 -13.16
C LEU A 650 -26.87 31.97 -11.73
N ARG A 651 -25.94 31.85 -10.78
CA ARG A 651 -26.24 31.65 -9.36
C ARG A 651 -26.57 32.96 -8.64
N GLN A 652 -25.80 34.03 -8.89
CA GLN A 652 -25.99 35.34 -8.25
C GLN A 652 -27.18 36.12 -8.81
N HIS A 653 -27.42 36.07 -10.13
CA HIS A 653 -28.46 36.85 -10.81
C HIS A 653 -29.30 35.98 -11.79
N PRO A 654 -30.14 35.06 -11.28
CA PRO A 654 -30.83 34.05 -12.10
C PRO A 654 -31.81 34.58 -13.15
N ASN A 655 -32.29 35.83 -13.00
CA ASN A 655 -33.35 36.41 -13.82
C ASN A 655 -32.87 37.48 -14.82
N ASP A 656 -31.60 37.93 -14.75
CA ASP A 656 -31.12 39.04 -15.57
C ASP A 656 -29.72 38.81 -16.16
N GLN A 657 -28.64 39.13 -15.43
CA GLN A 657 -27.28 39.05 -15.95
C GLN A 657 -26.87 37.63 -16.34
N GLY A 658 -27.19 36.62 -15.51
CA GLY A 658 -26.90 35.22 -15.79
C GLY A 658 -27.50 34.70 -17.11
N PRO A 659 -28.82 34.86 -17.33
CA PRO A 659 -29.47 34.54 -18.61
C PRO A 659 -28.88 35.25 -19.83
N ARG A 660 -28.42 36.50 -19.69
CA ARG A 660 -27.72 37.23 -20.77
C ARG A 660 -26.37 36.58 -21.08
N ALA A 661 -25.51 36.44 -20.07
CA ALA A 661 -24.20 35.80 -20.20
C ALA A 661 -24.29 34.38 -20.77
N MET A 662 -25.26 33.57 -20.34
CA MET A 662 -25.52 32.23 -20.87
C MET A 662 -25.93 32.26 -22.35
N LYS A 663 -26.78 33.20 -22.75
CA LYS A 663 -27.21 33.36 -24.14
C LYS A 663 -26.04 33.78 -25.03
N ASP A 664 -25.15 34.64 -24.55
CA ASP A 664 -24.01 35.13 -25.32
C ASP A 664 -22.89 34.08 -25.40
N LEU A 665 -22.57 33.40 -24.29
CA LEU A 665 -21.71 32.21 -24.25
C LEU A 665 -22.16 31.14 -25.25
N TYR A 666 -23.47 30.83 -25.29
CA TYR A 666 -24.02 29.80 -26.17
C TYR A 666 -24.01 30.18 -27.66
N LYS A 667 -24.20 31.45 -28.02
CA LYS A 667 -24.10 31.89 -29.44
C LYS A 667 -22.70 31.68 -29.99
N GLU A 668 -21.69 32.02 -29.19
CA GLU A 668 -20.30 32.06 -29.64
C GLU A 668 -19.68 30.66 -29.65
N ASN A 669 -19.99 29.83 -28.66
CA ASN A 669 -19.45 28.48 -28.48
C ASN A 669 -20.55 27.42 -28.51
N GLU A 670 -21.44 27.45 -29.51
CA GLU A 670 -22.56 26.51 -29.59
C GLU A 670 -22.10 25.03 -29.56
N ASP A 671 -21.01 24.67 -30.25
CA ASP A 671 -20.62 23.25 -30.39
C ASP A 671 -19.81 22.67 -29.22
N ASN A 672 -19.42 23.48 -28.23
CA ASN A 672 -18.73 22.99 -27.04
C ASN A 672 -19.72 22.21 -26.13
N ILE A 673 -19.36 20.96 -25.79
CA ILE A 673 -20.20 20.04 -25.01
C ILE A 673 -20.50 20.58 -23.61
N GLU A 674 -19.53 21.20 -22.93
CA GLU A 674 -19.72 21.78 -21.59
C GLU A 674 -20.61 23.04 -21.62
N VAL A 675 -20.50 23.86 -22.66
CA VAL A 675 -21.43 24.98 -22.91
C VAL A 675 -22.85 24.47 -23.15
N ARG A 676 -23.00 23.38 -23.92
CA ARG A 676 -24.28 22.70 -24.13
C ARG A 676 -24.82 22.08 -22.83
N ALA A 677 -23.98 21.48 -21.98
CA ALA A 677 -24.38 20.91 -20.69
C ALA A 677 -24.86 22.01 -19.71
N LEU A 678 -24.13 23.12 -19.60
CA LEU A 678 -24.54 24.28 -18.80
C LEU A 678 -25.86 24.90 -19.31
N ASN A 679 -26.07 24.97 -20.63
CA ASN A 679 -27.33 25.44 -21.18
C ASN A 679 -28.50 24.51 -20.80
N GLY A 680 -28.30 23.19 -20.87
CA GLY A 680 -29.29 22.20 -20.43
C GLY A 680 -29.64 22.33 -18.94
N TRP A 681 -28.62 22.50 -18.08
CA TRP A 681 -28.79 22.80 -16.65
C TRP A 681 -29.61 24.07 -16.40
N TYR A 682 -29.35 25.13 -17.17
CA TYR A 682 -30.08 26.39 -17.09
C TYR A 682 -31.53 26.26 -17.57
N MET A 683 -31.78 25.55 -18.68
CA MET A 683 -33.12 25.24 -19.18
C MET A 683 -33.94 24.46 -18.14
N ASN A 684 -33.36 23.41 -17.55
CA ASN A 684 -34.01 22.59 -16.52
C ASN A 684 -34.49 23.41 -15.31
N LYS A 685 -33.69 24.42 -14.90
CA LYS A 685 -33.99 25.31 -13.78
C LYS A 685 -34.99 26.43 -14.09
N SER A 686 -34.92 27.02 -15.29
CA SER A 686 -35.71 28.20 -15.66
C SER A 686 -37.11 27.85 -16.18
N LYS A 687 -37.30 26.65 -16.73
CA LYS A 687 -38.51 26.21 -17.42
C LYS A 687 -39.66 25.82 -16.46
N ARG A 688 -40.88 26.19 -16.84
CA ARG A 688 -42.11 25.57 -16.30
C ARG A 688 -42.36 24.22 -16.97
N ARG A 689 -42.66 23.18 -16.19
CA ARG A 689 -42.88 21.83 -16.71
C ARG A 689 -44.06 21.76 -17.69
N THR A 690 -43.91 20.95 -18.73
CA THR A 690 -44.87 20.76 -19.82
C THR A 690 -45.05 19.28 -20.10
N GLN A 691 -46.30 18.83 -20.23
CA GLN A 691 -46.63 17.41 -20.46
C GLN A 691 -46.40 16.96 -21.92
N ASN A 692 -46.31 17.91 -22.87
CA ASN A 692 -46.10 17.62 -24.29
C ASN A 692 -44.61 17.54 -24.63
N PHE A 693 -44.07 16.31 -24.62
CA PHE A 693 -42.68 15.98 -24.93
C PHE A 693 -42.12 16.62 -26.21
N ALA A 694 -42.92 16.75 -27.28
CA ALA A 694 -42.45 17.31 -28.56
C ALA A 694 -42.46 18.86 -28.60
N ALA A 695 -43.12 19.50 -27.64
CA ALA A 695 -43.11 20.95 -27.45
C ALA A 695 -41.99 21.42 -26.49
N ASP A 696 -41.22 20.49 -25.93
CA ASP A 696 -40.22 20.76 -24.92
C ASP A 696 -38.89 21.24 -25.53
N GLU A 697 -38.45 22.44 -25.14
CA GLU A 697 -37.21 23.06 -25.62
C GLU A 697 -35.95 22.37 -25.09
N GLU A 698 -36.00 21.83 -23.86
CA GLU A 698 -34.91 21.09 -23.24
C GLU A 698 -34.72 19.73 -23.94
N GLN A 699 -35.83 19.07 -24.30
CA GLN A 699 -35.86 17.85 -25.10
C GLN A 699 -35.27 18.07 -26.49
N ARG A 700 -35.55 19.22 -27.12
CA ARG A 700 -34.98 19.60 -28.42
C ARG A 700 -33.48 19.89 -28.32
N HIS A 701 -33.04 20.54 -27.24
CA HIS A 701 -31.62 20.79 -26.97
C HIS A 701 -30.84 19.48 -26.82
N TYR A 702 -31.23 18.59 -25.90
CA TYR A 702 -30.55 17.29 -25.74
C TYR A 702 -30.68 16.39 -26.98
N LYS A 703 -31.76 16.50 -27.76
CA LYS A 703 -31.84 15.82 -29.06
C LYS A 703 -30.84 16.41 -30.07
N HIS A 704 -30.62 17.71 -30.07
CA HIS A 704 -29.68 18.39 -30.98
C HIS A 704 -28.23 18.01 -30.68
N THR A 705 -27.84 18.01 -29.39
CA THR A 705 -26.51 17.58 -28.93
C THR A 705 -26.21 16.14 -29.36
N LEU A 706 -27.12 15.21 -29.06
CA LEU A 706 -27.04 13.78 -29.40
C LEU A 706 -27.15 13.46 -30.90
N GLN A 707 -27.49 14.44 -31.74
CA GLN A 707 -27.57 14.28 -33.20
C GLN A 707 -26.46 15.02 -33.98
N LYS A 708 -25.82 16.05 -33.40
CA LYS A 708 -24.82 16.88 -34.09
C LYS A 708 -23.45 16.94 -33.43
N SER A 709 -23.36 16.84 -32.11
CA SER A 709 -22.10 17.08 -31.37
C SER A 709 -21.49 15.77 -30.88
N ASP A 710 -22.16 15.07 -29.97
CA ASP A 710 -21.77 13.71 -29.56
C ASP A 710 -23.00 12.85 -29.27
N LYS A 711 -23.08 11.70 -29.93
CA LYS A 711 -24.11 10.67 -29.77
C LYS A 711 -24.05 10.01 -28.38
N HIS A 712 -22.91 10.05 -27.71
CA HIS A 712 -22.64 9.37 -26.45
C HIS A 712 -22.48 10.35 -25.26
N ASP A 713 -22.88 11.62 -25.42
CA ASP A 713 -22.86 12.59 -24.33
C ASP A 713 -23.71 12.10 -23.13
N ARG A 714 -23.00 11.75 -22.06
CA ARG A 714 -23.56 11.25 -20.81
C ARG A 714 -24.52 12.26 -20.19
N TYR A 715 -24.26 13.57 -20.30
CA TYR A 715 -25.10 14.61 -19.72
C TYR A 715 -26.44 14.73 -20.46
N SER A 716 -26.44 14.80 -21.80
CA SER A 716 -27.68 14.86 -22.58
C SER A 716 -28.48 13.55 -22.53
N LEU A 717 -27.83 12.38 -22.47
CA LEU A 717 -28.52 11.10 -22.22
C LEU A 717 -29.20 11.09 -20.84
N MET A 718 -28.50 11.55 -19.79
CA MET A 718 -29.07 11.72 -18.45
C MET A 718 -30.26 12.71 -18.45
N GLY A 719 -30.13 13.83 -19.14
CA GLY A 719 -31.19 14.83 -19.33
C GLY A 719 -32.44 14.24 -19.98
N MET A 720 -32.28 13.49 -21.07
CA MET A 720 -33.37 12.78 -21.74
C MET A 720 -34.07 11.75 -20.84
N GLY A 721 -33.32 10.96 -20.08
CA GLY A 721 -33.87 10.02 -19.09
C GLY A 721 -34.69 10.75 -18.00
N ASN A 722 -34.16 11.86 -17.48
CA ASN A 722 -34.84 12.69 -16.48
C ASN A 722 -36.14 13.34 -17.00
N ILE A 723 -36.16 13.83 -18.24
CA ILE A 723 -37.38 14.35 -18.88
C ILE A 723 -38.44 13.25 -19.02
N HIS A 724 -38.05 12.06 -19.53
CA HIS A 724 -38.98 10.94 -19.65
C HIS A 724 -39.57 10.50 -18.31
N LEU A 725 -38.75 10.45 -17.26
CA LEU A 725 -39.18 10.11 -15.91
C LEU A 725 -40.12 11.17 -15.31
N ALA A 726 -39.82 12.47 -15.50
CA ALA A 726 -40.69 13.56 -15.06
C ALA A 726 -42.07 13.53 -15.74
N ILE A 727 -42.13 13.27 -17.04
CA ILE A 727 -43.39 13.18 -17.79
C ILE A 727 -44.17 11.92 -17.37
N ALA A 728 -43.50 10.78 -17.18
CA ALA A 728 -44.14 9.54 -16.73
C ALA A 728 -44.85 9.71 -15.35
N ARG A 729 -44.21 10.45 -14.42
CA ARG A 729 -44.82 10.82 -13.13
C ARG A 729 -46.11 11.62 -13.29
N GLU A 730 -46.14 12.57 -14.21
CA GLU A 730 -47.25 13.53 -14.40
C GLU A 730 -48.39 13.01 -15.29
N MET A 731 -48.24 11.86 -15.97
CA MET A 731 -49.33 11.21 -16.72
C MET A 731 -50.51 10.77 -15.82
N PRO A 732 -51.77 10.77 -16.30
CA PRO A 732 -52.94 10.23 -15.58
C PRO A 732 -52.90 8.71 -15.32
N ARG A 733 -53.65 8.24 -14.32
CA ARG A 733 -53.73 6.81 -13.91
C ARG A 733 -55.05 6.12 -14.27
N SER A 734 -55.93 6.83 -14.97
CA SER A 734 -57.35 6.53 -15.19
C SER A 734 -57.60 5.31 -16.09
N SER A 735 -56.99 5.28 -17.27
CA SER A 735 -57.18 4.24 -18.29
C SER A 735 -56.00 3.28 -18.36
N GLU A 736 -56.25 2.00 -18.68
CA GLU A 736 -55.18 1.03 -18.97
C GLU A 736 -54.26 1.51 -20.09
N GLN A 737 -54.81 2.19 -21.11
CA GLN A 737 -54.01 2.75 -22.21
C GLN A 737 -53.08 3.88 -21.74
N GLU A 738 -53.40 4.56 -20.63
CA GLU A 738 -52.53 5.58 -20.01
C GLU A 738 -51.49 4.96 -19.09
N LYS A 739 -51.84 3.90 -18.35
CA LYS A 739 -50.88 3.11 -17.56
C LYS A 739 -49.80 2.50 -18.45
N GLU A 740 -50.19 1.93 -19.58
CA GLU A 740 -49.28 1.36 -20.57
C GLU A 740 -48.39 2.43 -21.25
N LYS A 741 -48.93 3.62 -21.55
CA LYS A 741 -48.13 4.77 -22.01
C LYS A 741 -47.13 5.25 -20.96
N ARG A 742 -47.47 5.19 -19.66
CA ARG A 742 -46.52 5.49 -18.58
C ARG A 742 -45.41 4.45 -18.51
N ARG A 743 -45.73 3.16 -18.49
CA ARG A 743 -44.72 2.08 -18.44
C ARG A 743 -43.69 2.26 -19.57
N LYS A 744 -44.17 2.44 -20.80
CA LYS A 744 -43.33 2.73 -21.98
C LYS A 744 -42.54 4.04 -21.92
N SER A 745 -42.88 4.95 -21.01
CA SER A 745 -42.11 6.17 -20.74
C SER A 745 -41.03 5.94 -19.67
N TYR A 746 -41.28 5.10 -18.66
CA TYR A 746 -40.25 4.65 -17.72
C TYR A 746 -39.26 3.67 -18.36
N GLU A 747 -39.71 2.74 -19.21
CA GLU A 747 -38.85 1.84 -19.98
C GLU A 747 -37.83 2.63 -20.80
N ARG A 748 -38.28 3.67 -21.52
CA ARG A 748 -37.39 4.60 -22.24
C ARG A 748 -36.45 5.39 -21.32
N ALA A 749 -36.91 5.82 -20.14
CA ALA A 749 -36.03 6.48 -19.18
C ALA A 749 -34.90 5.54 -18.73
N VAL A 750 -35.24 4.27 -18.45
CA VAL A 750 -34.26 3.23 -18.11
C VAL A 750 -33.34 2.93 -19.30
N GLU A 751 -33.83 2.86 -20.54
CA GLU A 751 -32.97 2.71 -21.73
C GLU A 751 -31.92 3.83 -21.86
N PHE A 752 -32.25 5.08 -21.48
CA PHE A 752 -31.29 6.18 -21.51
C PHE A 752 -30.28 6.07 -20.36
N PHE A 753 -30.72 5.77 -19.13
CA PHE A 753 -29.82 5.59 -18.00
C PHE A 753 -28.92 4.36 -18.13
N ASP A 754 -29.42 3.26 -18.70
CA ASP A 754 -28.64 2.04 -18.93
C ASP A 754 -27.53 2.28 -19.97
N LYS A 755 -27.82 3.00 -21.06
CA LYS A 755 -26.79 3.46 -22.03
C LYS A 755 -25.73 4.33 -21.35
N VAL A 756 -26.09 5.18 -20.37
CA VAL A 756 -25.11 5.95 -19.59
C VAL A 756 -24.26 5.03 -18.71
N LEU A 757 -24.83 3.98 -18.09
CA LEU A 757 -24.05 3.00 -17.31
C LEU A 757 -23.16 2.09 -18.17
N GLN A 758 -23.56 1.81 -19.41
CA GLN A 758 -22.71 1.11 -20.39
C GLN A 758 -21.50 1.96 -20.82
N LEU A 759 -21.67 3.29 -20.91
CA LEU A 759 -20.61 4.25 -21.24
C LEU A 759 -19.77 4.67 -20.01
N ASP A 760 -20.34 4.56 -18.82
CA ASP A 760 -19.74 4.97 -17.54
C ASP A 760 -20.34 4.17 -16.37
N PRO A 761 -19.76 3.00 -16.04
CA PRO A 761 -20.21 2.17 -14.93
C PRO A 761 -20.09 2.82 -13.54
N LYS A 762 -19.35 3.95 -13.42
CA LYS A 762 -19.20 4.73 -12.19
C LYS A 762 -20.29 5.81 -12.03
N ASN A 763 -21.17 6.01 -13.03
CA ASN A 763 -22.18 7.08 -13.01
C ASN A 763 -23.35 6.82 -12.03
N ALA A 764 -23.21 7.32 -10.81
CA ALA A 764 -24.20 7.20 -9.74
C ALA A 764 -25.54 7.89 -10.03
N TYR A 765 -25.60 8.94 -10.88
CA TYR A 765 -26.87 9.60 -11.22
C TYR A 765 -27.73 8.73 -12.14
N ALA A 766 -27.12 8.00 -13.08
CA ALA A 766 -27.83 7.03 -13.93
C ALA A 766 -28.45 5.91 -13.07
N ALA A 767 -27.67 5.37 -12.13
CA ALA A 767 -28.15 4.40 -11.16
C ALA A 767 -29.28 4.96 -10.27
N GLN A 768 -29.19 6.22 -9.83
CA GLN A 768 -30.26 6.92 -9.10
C GLN A 768 -31.55 7.00 -9.95
N GLY A 769 -31.44 7.32 -11.25
CA GLY A 769 -32.57 7.39 -12.18
C GLY A 769 -33.29 6.04 -12.36
N ILE A 770 -32.53 4.95 -12.52
CA ILE A 770 -33.07 3.58 -12.60
C ILE A 770 -33.76 3.20 -11.29
N ALA A 771 -33.16 3.48 -10.14
CA ALA A 771 -33.75 3.18 -8.84
C ALA A 771 -35.08 3.93 -8.60
N ILE A 772 -35.21 5.17 -9.06
CA ILE A 772 -36.49 5.90 -9.05
C ILE A 772 -37.54 5.20 -9.94
N ALA A 773 -37.17 4.81 -11.16
CA ALA A 773 -38.09 4.12 -12.07
C ALA A 773 -38.56 2.75 -11.52
N LEU A 774 -37.68 2.01 -10.84
CA LEU A 774 -38.03 0.75 -10.15
C LEU A 774 -39.05 0.96 -9.01
N VAL A 775 -38.92 2.04 -8.24
CA VAL A 775 -39.87 2.41 -7.17
C VAL A 775 -41.23 2.81 -7.75
N GLU A 776 -41.26 3.54 -8.85
CA GLU A 776 -42.48 4.20 -9.33
C GLU A 776 -43.28 3.42 -10.38
N ASP A 777 -42.65 2.55 -11.18
CA ASP A 777 -43.34 1.62 -12.09
C ASP A 777 -43.61 0.27 -11.41
N LYS A 778 -42.54 -0.41 -11.00
CA LYS A 778 -42.58 -1.81 -10.53
C LYS A 778 -42.84 -1.96 -9.04
N LYS A 779 -42.60 -0.89 -8.26
CA LYS A 779 -42.61 -0.88 -6.78
C LYS A 779 -41.62 -1.87 -6.15
N ASP A 780 -40.50 -2.14 -6.83
CA ASP A 780 -39.40 -2.91 -6.25
C ASP A 780 -38.55 -2.00 -5.37
N TYR A 781 -39.05 -1.74 -4.16
CA TYR A 781 -38.33 -0.97 -3.15
C TYR A 781 -37.05 -1.70 -2.66
N SER A 782 -36.99 -3.03 -2.80
CA SER A 782 -35.85 -3.87 -2.40
C SER A 782 -34.61 -3.64 -3.26
N ALA A 783 -34.75 -3.80 -4.59
CA ALA A 783 -33.65 -3.53 -5.53
C ALA A 783 -33.27 -2.04 -5.51
N ALA A 784 -34.26 -1.15 -5.45
CA ALA A 784 -34.02 0.28 -5.38
C ALA A 784 -33.24 0.70 -4.12
N LEU A 785 -33.49 0.12 -2.95
CA LEU A 785 -32.69 0.39 -1.74
C LEU A 785 -31.23 -0.04 -1.91
N GLN A 786 -30.95 -1.18 -2.54
CA GLN A 786 -29.56 -1.63 -2.78
C GLN A 786 -28.81 -0.62 -3.66
N ILE A 787 -29.46 -0.14 -4.72
CA ILE A 787 -28.90 0.86 -5.63
C ILE A 787 -28.73 2.20 -4.89
N PHE A 788 -29.76 2.71 -4.22
CA PHE A 788 -29.68 3.98 -3.49
C PHE A 788 -28.66 3.97 -2.35
N THR A 789 -28.35 2.81 -1.75
CA THR A 789 -27.30 2.70 -0.73
C THR A 789 -25.91 2.92 -1.33
N LYS A 790 -25.59 2.23 -2.44
CA LYS A 790 -24.33 2.46 -3.19
C LYS A 790 -24.23 3.88 -3.78
N VAL A 791 -25.36 4.43 -4.21
CA VAL A 791 -25.44 5.82 -4.69
C VAL A 791 -25.25 6.82 -3.55
N LYS A 792 -25.64 6.52 -2.30
CA LYS A 792 -25.39 7.38 -1.13
C LYS A 792 -23.92 7.39 -0.69
N GLU A 793 -23.19 6.30 -0.92
CA GLU A 793 -21.75 6.20 -0.64
C GLU A 793 -20.92 7.08 -1.60
N THR A 794 -21.40 7.23 -2.85
CA THR A 794 -20.72 8.00 -3.91
C THR A 794 -21.23 9.45 -4.03
N LEU A 795 -22.56 9.67 -4.06
CA LEU A 795 -23.19 10.99 -4.14
C LEU A 795 -23.69 11.45 -2.77
N LYS A 796 -23.01 12.46 -2.21
CA LYS A 796 -23.37 13.14 -0.96
C LYS A 796 -24.48 14.22 -1.14
N ASP A 797 -25.23 14.18 -2.25
CA ASP A 797 -26.28 15.16 -2.58
C ASP A 797 -27.62 14.91 -1.88
N HIS A 798 -28.33 15.99 -1.56
CA HIS A 798 -29.60 15.98 -0.83
C HIS A 798 -30.71 15.17 -1.53
N SER A 799 -30.69 15.04 -2.87
CA SER A 799 -31.71 14.28 -3.61
C SER A 799 -31.67 12.77 -3.32
N VAL A 800 -30.48 12.21 -3.07
CA VAL A 800 -30.32 10.78 -2.73
C VAL A 800 -30.95 10.47 -1.38
N TYR A 801 -30.70 11.32 -0.39
CA TYR A 801 -31.27 11.23 0.95
C TYR A 801 -32.81 11.38 0.94
N VAL A 802 -33.34 12.30 0.15
CA VAL A 802 -34.80 12.46 -0.04
C VAL A 802 -35.42 11.23 -0.70
N ASN A 803 -34.77 10.63 -1.71
CA ASN A 803 -35.25 9.41 -2.36
C ASN A 803 -35.22 8.20 -1.41
N LEU A 804 -34.15 8.03 -0.63
CA LEU A 804 -34.09 7.02 0.45
C LEU A 804 -35.20 7.24 1.49
N GLY A 805 -35.44 8.49 1.90
CA GLY A 805 -36.54 8.85 2.79
C GLY A 805 -37.91 8.41 2.25
N HIS A 806 -38.19 8.67 0.97
CA HIS A 806 -39.41 8.18 0.30
C HIS A 806 -39.48 6.64 0.30
N THR A 807 -38.41 5.96 -0.10
CA THR A 807 -38.38 4.49 -0.19
C THR A 807 -38.57 3.82 1.18
N TYR A 808 -37.87 4.29 2.23
CA TYR A 808 -38.07 3.78 3.59
C TYR A 808 -39.47 4.11 4.14
N CYS A 809 -40.06 5.25 3.78
CA CYS A 809 -41.41 5.63 4.22
C CYS A 809 -42.49 4.69 3.66
N GLU A 810 -42.36 4.26 2.39
CA GLU A 810 -43.31 3.31 1.79
C GLU A 810 -43.07 1.86 2.26
N ILE A 811 -41.81 1.48 2.60
CA ILE A 811 -41.49 0.25 3.34
C ILE A 811 -41.95 0.31 4.82
N LYS A 812 -42.38 1.47 5.32
CA LYS A 812 -42.78 1.76 6.71
C LYS A 812 -41.65 1.75 7.74
N GLN A 813 -40.39 1.83 7.31
CA GLN A 813 -39.23 2.01 8.20
C GLN A 813 -39.08 3.49 8.60
N TYR A 814 -40.07 4.02 9.32
CA TYR A 814 -40.21 5.47 9.52
C TYR A 814 -39.02 6.12 10.24
N ALA A 815 -38.35 5.45 11.18
CA ALA A 815 -37.15 5.98 11.85
C ALA A 815 -36.02 6.27 10.84
N ARG A 816 -35.66 5.29 10.00
CA ARG A 816 -34.67 5.46 8.93
C ARG A 816 -35.10 6.48 7.87
N ALA A 817 -36.40 6.59 7.60
CA ALA A 817 -36.91 7.64 6.71
C ALA A 817 -36.65 9.03 7.30
N ILE A 818 -36.94 9.23 8.60
CA ILE A 818 -36.67 10.48 9.34
C ILE A 818 -35.17 10.80 9.31
N GLU A 819 -34.31 9.86 9.71
CA GLU A 819 -32.83 10.03 9.70
C GLU A 819 -32.29 10.54 8.35
N ASN A 820 -32.79 9.99 7.23
CA ASN A 820 -32.34 10.42 5.90
C ASN A 820 -32.96 11.77 5.49
N TYR A 821 -34.21 12.09 5.86
CA TYR A 821 -34.76 13.43 5.61
C TYR A 821 -34.07 14.53 6.44
N GLU A 822 -33.71 14.24 7.70
CA GLU A 822 -32.98 15.17 8.57
C GLU A 822 -31.55 15.40 8.04
N ALA A 823 -30.87 14.34 7.58
CA ALA A 823 -29.62 14.46 6.85
C ALA A 823 -29.73 15.27 5.54
N ALA A 824 -30.87 15.18 4.83
CA ALA A 824 -31.12 15.98 3.63
C ALA A 824 -31.28 17.49 3.94
N LEU A 825 -31.97 17.84 5.03
CA LEU A 825 -32.09 19.22 5.49
C LEU A 825 -30.71 19.79 5.86
N GLY A 826 -29.92 19.04 6.65
CA GLY A 826 -28.58 19.43 7.08
C GLY A 826 -27.55 19.59 5.97
N LYS A 827 -27.77 18.99 4.79
CA LYS A 827 -26.80 18.98 3.67
C LYS A 827 -26.88 20.16 2.68
N GLY A 828 -27.77 21.14 2.90
CA GLY A 828 -27.77 22.37 2.09
C GLY A 828 -29.13 23.03 1.90
N ARG A 829 -30.21 22.51 2.49
CA ARG A 829 -31.52 23.17 2.53
C ARG A 829 -32.20 22.95 3.88
N GLN A 830 -31.70 23.65 4.90
CA GLN A 830 -32.25 23.59 6.26
C GLN A 830 -33.75 23.90 6.37
N SER A 831 -34.33 24.52 5.33
CA SER A 831 -35.66 25.11 5.32
C SER A 831 -36.48 24.79 4.05
N ASP A 832 -36.22 23.70 3.32
CA ASP A 832 -37.03 23.38 2.11
C ASP A 832 -38.45 22.95 2.52
N PRO A 833 -39.52 23.67 2.11
CA PRO A 833 -40.89 23.33 2.51
C PRO A 833 -41.32 21.92 2.12
N LYS A 834 -40.78 21.37 1.03
CA LYS A 834 -41.14 20.04 0.53
C LYS A 834 -40.51 18.94 1.38
N ILE A 835 -39.26 19.13 1.82
CA ILE A 835 -38.59 18.17 2.71
C ILE A 835 -39.23 18.22 4.09
N LEU A 836 -39.52 19.41 4.63
CA LEU A 836 -40.24 19.58 5.89
C LEU A 836 -41.65 18.96 5.84
N ALA A 837 -42.39 19.12 4.73
CA ALA A 837 -43.71 18.49 4.56
C ALA A 837 -43.63 16.95 4.43
N CYS A 838 -42.64 16.40 3.71
CA CYS A 838 -42.41 14.96 3.65
C CYS A 838 -42.03 14.38 5.02
N LEU A 839 -41.14 15.05 5.75
CA LEU A 839 -40.71 14.66 7.09
C LEU A 839 -41.87 14.75 8.09
N GLY A 840 -42.70 15.81 8.04
CA GLY A 840 -43.93 15.93 8.81
C GLY A 840 -44.94 14.82 8.50
N ARG A 841 -45.12 14.44 7.22
CA ARG A 841 -45.91 13.27 6.80
C ARG A 841 -45.34 11.96 7.38
N THR A 842 -44.01 11.79 7.39
CA THR A 842 -43.37 10.58 7.92
C THR A 842 -43.47 10.48 9.45
N TRP A 843 -43.31 11.59 10.17
CA TRP A 843 -43.60 11.65 11.61
C TRP A 843 -45.08 11.38 11.90
N TYR A 844 -46.02 11.93 11.11
CA TYR A 844 -47.45 11.58 11.20
C TYR A 844 -47.71 10.07 11.01
N LEU A 845 -47.13 9.46 9.98
CA LEU A 845 -47.29 8.03 9.71
C LEU A 845 -46.71 7.17 10.83
N ARG A 846 -45.57 7.59 11.41
CA ARG A 846 -44.99 6.99 12.62
C ARG A 846 -45.89 7.15 13.84
N ALA A 847 -46.39 8.35 14.11
CA ALA A 847 -47.27 8.64 15.25
C ALA A 847 -48.57 7.82 15.19
N ARG A 848 -49.11 7.61 13.98
CA ARG A 848 -50.27 6.75 13.75
C ARG A 848 -49.95 5.25 13.91
N HIS A 849 -48.73 4.82 13.59
CA HIS A 849 -48.27 3.44 13.75
C HIS A 849 -47.98 3.10 15.21
N ASP A 850 -47.15 3.92 15.86
CA ASP A 850 -46.63 3.72 17.22
C ASP A 850 -47.62 4.20 18.31
N ARG A 851 -48.60 5.04 17.94
CA ARG A 851 -49.59 5.71 18.82
C ARG A 851 -48.98 6.64 19.91
N SER A 852 -47.73 7.08 19.74
CA SER A 852 -47.07 8.05 20.64
C SER A 852 -47.57 9.48 20.39
N MET A 853 -47.91 10.20 21.47
CA MET A 853 -48.28 11.62 21.46
C MET A 853 -47.11 12.54 21.11
N ASP A 854 -45.89 12.17 21.48
CA ASP A 854 -44.67 12.95 21.20
C ASP A 854 -44.37 12.97 19.70
N ALA A 855 -44.56 11.83 19.02
CA ALA A 855 -44.46 11.75 17.56
C ALA A 855 -45.56 12.57 16.84
N TRP A 856 -46.71 12.82 17.47
CA TRP A 856 -47.71 13.75 16.95
C TRP A 856 -47.29 15.22 17.16
N ARG A 857 -46.70 15.56 18.31
CA ARG A 857 -46.15 16.89 18.60
C ARG A 857 -45.04 17.25 17.59
N THR A 858 -44.06 16.38 17.37
CA THR A 858 -43.00 16.62 16.38
C THR A 858 -43.54 16.70 14.95
N ALA A 859 -44.51 15.86 14.57
CA ALA A 859 -45.18 15.96 13.26
C ALA A 859 -45.85 17.33 13.06
N LEU A 860 -46.49 17.87 14.12
CA LEU A 860 -47.10 19.20 14.09
C LEU A 860 -46.05 20.31 14.01
N ASP A 861 -44.96 20.22 14.78
CA ASP A 861 -43.90 21.23 14.77
C ASP A 861 -43.21 21.34 13.41
N TYR A 862 -42.79 20.23 12.80
CA TYR A 862 -42.22 20.24 11.45
C TYR A 862 -43.20 20.72 10.38
N SER A 863 -44.51 20.47 10.56
CA SER A 863 -45.55 20.99 9.66
C SER A 863 -45.80 22.49 9.87
N LYS A 864 -45.77 22.98 11.12
CA LYS A 864 -45.81 24.42 11.44
C LYS A 864 -44.55 25.14 10.97
N GLN A 865 -43.38 24.48 10.96
CA GLN A 865 -42.15 24.99 10.32
C GLN A 865 -42.34 25.12 8.81
N ALA A 866 -42.81 24.08 8.11
CA ALA A 866 -43.09 24.15 6.67
C ALA A 866 -44.04 25.31 6.31
N LEU A 867 -45.08 25.52 7.11
CA LEU A 867 -46.02 26.62 6.95
C LEU A 867 -45.39 28.01 7.21
N LYS A 868 -44.44 28.15 8.15
CA LYS A 868 -43.70 29.42 8.33
C LYS A 868 -42.88 29.81 7.10
N VAL A 869 -42.33 28.83 6.38
CA VAL A 869 -41.52 29.08 5.17
C VAL A 869 -42.39 29.36 3.94
N ALA A 870 -43.55 28.69 3.84
CA ALA A 870 -44.51 28.88 2.75
C ALA A 870 -45.92 29.20 3.27
N PRO A 871 -46.17 30.39 3.85
CA PRO A 871 -47.48 30.72 4.45
C PRO A 871 -48.66 30.67 3.46
N SER A 872 -48.39 30.86 2.17
CA SER A 872 -49.36 30.83 1.09
C SER A 872 -49.67 29.45 0.53
N ASP A 873 -49.00 28.38 0.97
CA ASP A 873 -49.30 27.02 0.49
C ASP A 873 -50.51 26.42 1.21
N LEU A 874 -51.62 26.31 0.48
CA LEU A 874 -52.86 25.65 0.93
C LEU A 874 -52.62 24.20 1.36
N ASN A 875 -51.60 23.51 0.84
CA ASN A 875 -51.27 22.14 1.24
C ASN A 875 -50.58 22.12 2.62
N ALA A 876 -49.60 23.00 2.87
CA ALA A 876 -49.01 23.19 4.20
C ALA A 876 -50.06 23.56 5.26
N GLN A 877 -50.95 24.51 4.94
CA GLN A 877 -52.09 24.88 5.81
C GLN A 877 -52.99 23.66 6.11
N PHE A 878 -53.36 22.90 5.07
CA PHE A 878 -54.17 21.69 5.23
C PHE A 878 -53.47 20.63 6.09
N ASN A 879 -52.16 20.42 5.91
CA ASN A 879 -51.39 19.43 6.66
C ASN A 879 -51.35 19.76 8.17
N VAL A 880 -51.14 21.03 8.54
CA VAL A 880 -51.19 21.47 9.95
C VAL A 880 -52.57 21.22 10.54
N ALA A 881 -53.64 21.69 9.89
CA ALA A 881 -55.01 21.49 10.36
C ALA A 881 -55.41 20.00 10.45
N TYR A 882 -54.95 19.18 9.50
CA TYR A 882 -55.18 17.74 9.50
C TYR A 882 -54.49 17.04 10.68
N ILE A 883 -53.22 17.38 10.96
CA ILE A 883 -52.47 16.81 12.09
C ILE A 883 -53.11 17.22 13.42
N GLN A 884 -53.51 18.48 13.58
CA GLN A 884 -54.26 18.95 14.75
C GLN A 884 -55.59 18.20 14.95
N TYR A 885 -56.34 17.96 13.86
CA TYR A 885 -57.55 17.14 13.90
C TYR A 885 -57.27 15.68 14.30
N GLN A 886 -56.14 15.11 13.89
CA GLN A 886 -55.74 13.75 14.31
C GLN A 886 -55.20 13.69 15.75
N ILE A 887 -54.57 14.75 16.26
CA ILE A 887 -54.20 14.91 17.67
C ILE A 887 -55.46 14.89 18.56
N ALA A 888 -56.45 15.73 18.23
CA ALA A 888 -57.75 15.76 18.89
C ALA A 888 -58.43 14.38 18.86
N GLN A 889 -58.49 13.74 17.70
CA GLN A 889 -59.03 12.39 17.56
C GLN A 889 -58.29 11.35 18.42
N THR A 890 -56.96 11.42 18.52
CA THR A 890 -56.17 10.49 19.33
C THR A 890 -56.44 10.68 20.82
N ILE A 891 -56.46 11.91 21.33
CA ILE A 891 -56.71 12.23 22.74
C ILE A 891 -58.13 11.84 23.20
N ILE A 892 -59.13 11.94 22.31
CA ILE A 892 -60.49 11.41 22.56
C ILE A 892 -60.47 9.88 22.78
N THR A 893 -59.56 9.15 22.11
CA THR A 893 -59.45 7.67 22.22
C THR A 893 -58.51 7.17 23.32
N LEU A 894 -57.66 8.02 23.89
CA LEU A 894 -56.78 7.67 25.01
C LEU A 894 -57.56 7.56 26.33
N GLN A 895 -57.11 6.67 27.20
CA GLN A 895 -57.66 6.49 28.56
C GLN A 895 -57.24 7.65 29.47
N GLU A 896 -58.00 7.90 30.54
CA GLU A 896 -57.74 8.99 31.50
C GLU A 896 -56.36 8.88 32.19
N SER A 897 -55.76 7.67 32.21
CA SER A 897 -54.42 7.38 32.72
C SER A 897 -53.26 7.60 31.74
N GLN A 898 -53.54 7.94 30.47
CA GLN A 898 -52.56 8.04 29.38
C GLN A 898 -52.52 9.42 28.72
N ARG A 899 -53.14 10.42 29.35
CA ARG A 899 -53.22 11.81 28.90
C ARG A 899 -53.30 12.72 30.12
N THR A 900 -53.04 14.00 29.93
CA THR A 900 -53.17 15.05 30.96
C THR A 900 -54.25 16.07 30.60
N LEU A 901 -54.75 16.82 31.57
CA LEU A 901 -55.71 17.90 31.33
C LEU A 901 -55.16 18.95 30.33
N ALA A 902 -53.89 19.31 30.48
CA ALA A 902 -53.21 20.25 29.59
C ALA A 902 -53.16 19.77 28.12
N GLU A 903 -53.03 18.47 27.88
CA GLU A 903 -53.09 17.90 26.53
C GLU A 903 -54.50 17.98 25.93
N VAL A 904 -55.55 17.85 26.74
CA VAL A 904 -56.93 18.06 26.28
C VAL A 904 -57.17 19.54 25.93
N ASP A 905 -56.59 20.47 26.69
CA ASP A 905 -56.65 21.92 26.39
C ASP A 905 -55.86 22.29 25.12
N GLU A 906 -54.64 21.77 24.97
CA GLU A 906 -53.82 21.92 23.75
C GLU A 906 -54.56 21.39 22.52
N ALA A 907 -55.19 20.21 22.64
CA ALA A 907 -55.98 19.61 21.57
C ALA A 907 -57.27 20.38 21.27
N THR A 908 -57.90 20.99 22.27
CA THR A 908 -59.12 21.81 22.09
C THR A 908 -58.80 23.10 21.35
N LYS A 909 -57.71 23.79 21.72
CA LYS A 909 -57.19 24.96 20.99
C LYS A 909 -56.76 24.59 19.57
N GLY A 910 -55.99 23.50 19.42
CA GLY A 910 -55.56 22.99 18.12
C GLY A 910 -56.72 22.58 17.20
N LEU A 911 -57.82 22.05 17.75
CA LEU A 911 -59.02 21.75 16.97
C LEU A 911 -59.73 23.02 16.50
N GLN A 912 -59.71 24.10 17.29
CA GLN A 912 -60.25 25.41 16.87
C GLN A 912 -59.40 26.01 15.74
N GLU A 913 -58.06 26.07 15.90
CA GLU A 913 -57.11 26.47 14.84
C GLU A 913 -57.35 25.68 13.54
N ALA A 914 -57.58 24.36 13.65
CA ALA A 914 -57.84 23.48 12.52
C ALA A 914 -59.19 23.75 11.82
N ILE A 915 -60.26 24.01 12.57
CA ILE A 915 -61.58 24.33 12.00
C ILE A 915 -61.52 25.64 11.22
N GLU A 916 -60.90 26.68 11.78
CA GLU A 916 -60.72 27.97 11.10
C GLU A 916 -59.88 27.82 9.83
N SER A 917 -58.77 27.08 9.91
CA SER A 917 -57.91 26.79 8.76
C SER A 917 -58.67 26.04 7.65
N LEU A 918 -59.44 25.01 7.99
CA LEU A 918 -60.26 24.25 7.02
C LEU A 918 -61.34 25.14 6.38
N GLU A 919 -61.95 26.06 7.12
CA GLU A 919 -62.91 27.02 6.57
C GLU A 919 -62.26 28.09 5.68
N GLN A 920 -61.02 28.49 5.93
CA GLN A 920 -60.25 29.36 5.03
C GLN A 920 -59.90 28.61 3.73
N ILE A 921 -59.38 27.39 3.82
CA ILE A 921 -59.05 26.55 2.65
C ILE A 921 -60.30 26.26 1.81
N ALA A 922 -61.46 26.00 2.43
CA ALA A 922 -62.71 25.77 1.71
C ALA A 922 -63.20 26.99 0.89
N LYS A 923 -62.83 28.22 1.29
CA LYS A 923 -63.15 29.46 0.57
C LYS A 923 -62.19 29.76 -0.58
N ALA A 924 -61.01 29.12 -0.63
CA ALA A 924 -60.02 29.34 -1.67
C ALA A 924 -60.52 28.89 -3.07
N GLU A 925 -59.99 29.48 -4.13
CA GLU A 925 -60.38 29.19 -5.51
C GLU A 925 -60.06 27.74 -5.92
N ALA A 926 -58.84 27.27 -5.62
CA ALA A 926 -58.36 25.92 -5.90
C ALA A 926 -57.94 25.20 -4.61
N PRO A 927 -58.88 24.65 -3.83
CA PRO A 927 -58.57 23.91 -2.61
C PRO A 927 -57.93 22.54 -2.91
N PRO A 928 -57.07 21.98 -2.03
CA PRO A 928 -56.43 20.67 -2.26
C PRO A 928 -57.39 19.47 -2.34
N PHE A 929 -58.61 19.61 -1.78
CA PHE A 929 -59.66 18.61 -1.78
C PHE A 929 -61.02 19.26 -2.10
N PRO A 930 -62.05 18.49 -2.52
CA PRO A 930 -63.37 19.04 -2.80
C PRO A 930 -63.93 19.85 -1.61
N ARG A 931 -64.47 21.05 -1.89
CA ARG A 931 -64.97 21.98 -0.85
C ARG A 931 -65.96 21.32 0.12
N ASN A 932 -66.79 20.40 -0.39
CA ASN A 932 -67.79 19.67 0.40
C ASN A 932 -67.14 18.75 1.45
N ASP A 933 -66.01 18.13 1.15
CA ASP A 933 -65.30 17.23 2.08
C ASP A 933 -64.62 18.02 3.20
N ILE A 934 -63.99 19.15 2.83
CA ILE A 934 -63.32 20.07 3.76
C ILE A 934 -64.33 20.68 4.74
N THR A 935 -65.44 21.22 4.22
CA THR A 935 -66.52 21.79 5.05
C THR A 935 -67.23 20.74 5.90
N SER A 936 -67.46 19.53 5.39
CA SER A 936 -68.00 18.42 6.18
C SER A 936 -67.06 18.05 7.34
N ARG A 937 -65.75 18.08 7.14
CA ARG A 937 -64.75 17.80 8.18
C ARG A 937 -64.68 18.91 9.23
N ALA A 938 -64.76 20.18 8.82
CA ALA A 938 -64.88 21.31 9.74
C ALA A 938 -66.16 21.24 10.60
N ASN A 939 -67.29 20.88 9.99
CA ASN A 939 -68.57 20.67 10.67
C ASN A 939 -68.53 19.48 11.66
N MET A 940 -67.82 18.40 11.32
CA MET A 940 -67.59 17.28 12.24
C MET A 940 -66.75 17.72 13.45
N GLY A 941 -65.67 18.49 13.21
CA GLY A 941 -64.84 19.09 14.26
C GLY A 941 -65.68 19.92 15.24
N ARG A 942 -66.43 20.89 14.70
CA ARG A 942 -67.29 21.81 15.47
C ARG A 942 -68.39 21.11 16.27
N ASN A 943 -69.05 20.10 15.70
CA ASN A 943 -70.26 19.54 16.30
C ASN A 943 -70.06 18.27 17.14
N THR A 944 -69.16 17.36 16.74
CA THR A 944 -68.98 16.08 17.44
C THR A 944 -67.66 15.99 18.20
N MET A 945 -66.53 16.41 17.62
CA MET A 945 -65.24 16.31 18.32
C MET A 945 -65.09 17.35 19.44
N ALA A 946 -65.54 18.60 19.25
CA ALA A 946 -65.52 19.59 20.33
C ALA A 946 -66.27 19.10 21.59
N LYS A 947 -67.47 18.54 21.42
CA LYS A 947 -68.28 17.97 22.53
C LYS A 947 -67.71 16.65 23.10
N GLN A 948 -66.82 15.98 22.37
CA GLN A 948 -66.09 14.82 22.88
C GLN A 948 -64.84 15.24 23.66
N LEU A 949 -64.16 16.33 23.27
CA LEU A 949 -63.06 16.93 24.04
C LEU A 949 -63.57 17.58 25.33
N GLU A 950 -64.67 18.33 25.29
CA GLU A 950 -65.36 18.89 26.47
C GLU A 950 -65.63 17.79 27.52
N ARG A 951 -66.26 16.69 27.10
CA ARG A 951 -66.50 15.52 27.96
C ARG A 951 -65.22 14.77 28.36
N ALA A 952 -64.13 14.89 27.60
CA ALA A 952 -62.84 14.30 27.96
C ALA A 952 -62.11 15.15 29.00
N HIS A 953 -62.18 16.48 28.88
CA HIS A 953 -61.68 17.47 29.83
C HIS A 953 -62.34 17.28 31.19
N ASP A 954 -63.67 17.24 31.25
CA ASP A 954 -64.40 17.09 32.52
C ASP A 954 -64.04 15.80 33.26
N LYS A 955 -63.91 14.71 32.51
CA LYS A 955 -63.43 13.41 33.04
C LYS A 955 -61.99 13.48 33.51
N GLN A 956 -61.12 14.16 32.76
CA GLN A 956 -59.70 14.28 33.08
C GLN A 956 -59.49 15.13 34.33
N ALA A 957 -60.17 16.27 34.43
CA ALA A 957 -60.19 17.12 35.61
C ALA A 957 -60.69 16.36 36.84
N ALA A 958 -61.79 15.60 36.71
CA ALA A 958 -62.30 14.75 37.79
C ALA A 958 -61.31 13.62 38.19
N TYR A 959 -60.60 13.02 37.22
CA TYR A 959 -59.60 11.98 37.48
C TYR A 959 -58.35 12.54 38.18
N GLU A 960 -57.84 13.68 37.72
CA GLU A 960 -56.69 14.36 38.31
C GLU A 960 -57.03 14.93 39.70
N GLN A 961 -58.22 15.49 39.90
CA GLN A 961 -58.70 15.90 41.23
C GLN A 961 -58.85 14.72 42.18
N GLN A 962 -59.32 13.55 41.71
CA GLN A 962 -59.38 12.32 42.50
C GLN A 962 -58.00 11.75 42.82
N ASN A 963 -56.99 11.94 41.97
CA ASN A 963 -55.63 11.48 42.25
C ASN A 963 -54.86 12.46 43.15
N ALA A 964 -55.03 13.78 42.96
CA ALA A 964 -54.52 14.80 43.86
C ALA A 964 -55.06 14.62 45.28
N SER A 965 -56.38 14.48 45.44
CA SER A 965 -56.98 14.25 46.76
C SER A 965 -56.53 12.94 47.44
N LYS A 966 -56.25 11.86 46.68
CA LYS A 966 -55.62 10.64 47.23
C LYS A 966 -54.17 10.88 47.65
N LEU A 967 -53.39 11.63 46.87
CA LEU A 967 -52.01 12.00 47.22
C LEU A 967 -51.95 12.90 48.44
N ASP A 968 -52.86 13.86 48.57
CA ASP A 968 -52.94 14.76 49.72
C ASP A 968 -53.49 14.05 50.97
N GLN A 969 -54.37 13.06 50.83
CA GLN A 969 -54.75 12.15 51.92
C GLN A 969 -53.55 11.31 52.37
N ALA A 970 -52.77 10.74 51.45
CA ALA A 970 -51.56 9.98 51.77
C ALA A 970 -50.45 10.84 52.41
N ARG A 971 -50.33 12.11 52.01
CA ARG A 971 -49.45 13.10 52.65
C ARG A 971 -49.89 13.40 54.07
N LYS A 972 -51.16 13.77 54.28
CA LYS A 972 -51.71 14.07 55.61
C LYS A 972 -51.63 12.89 56.56
N GLN A 973 -51.80 11.66 56.06
CA GLN A 973 -51.61 10.45 56.88
C GLN A 973 -50.17 10.31 57.39
N ARG A 974 -49.16 10.54 56.55
CA ARG A 974 -47.74 10.58 56.98
C ARG A 974 -47.45 11.74 57.92
N GLU A 975 -48.05 12.91 57.68
CA GLU A 975 -47.87 14.12 58.50
C GLU A 975 -48.50 13.96 59.90
N GLU A 976 -49.67 13.32 59.99
CA GLU A 976 -50.34 12.96 61.25
C GLU A 976 -49.62 11.82 62.00
N GLU A 977 -49.03 10.85 61.28
CA GLU A 977 -48.15 9.82 61.84
C GLU A 977 -46.88 10.46 62.42
N LEU A 978 -46.27 11.40 61.69
CA LEU A 978 -45.10 12.15 62.14
C LEU A 978 -45.39 12.95 63.42
N ARG A 979 -46.49 13.70 63.44
CA ARG A 979 -46.82 14.56 64.59
C ARG A 979 -47.11 13.75 65.85
N GLN A 980 -47.69 12.55 65.72
CA GLN A 980 -47.85 11.61 66.85
C GLN A 980 -46.49 11.10 67.36
N ARG A 981 -45.52 10.87 66.46
CA ARG A 981 -44.13 10.49 66.80
C ARG A 981 -43.43 11.60 67.60
N GLU A 982 -43.62 12.86 67.21
CA GLU A 982 -43.08 14.03 67.92
C GLU A 982 -43.76 14.30 69.27
N GLU A 983 -45.09 14.25 69.33
CA GLU A 983 -45.86 14.45 70.57
C GLU A 983 -45.49 13.39 71.61
N ALA A 984 -45.30 12.13 71.20
CA ALA A 984 -44.81 11.05 72.07
C ALA A 984 -43.36 11.30 72.56
N LYS A 985 -42.47 11.82 71.71
CA LYS A 985 -41.09 12.18 72.08
C LYS A 985 -41.08 13.28 73.17
N ARG A 986 -41.89 14.34 73.00
CA ARG A 986 -42.00 15.43 73.98
C ARG A 986 -42.53 14.94 75.34
N GLN A 987 -43.54 14.06 75.36
CA GLN A 987 -44.05 13.48 76.61
C GLN A 987 -43.00 12.63 77.35
N ASN A 988 -42.19 11.86 76.62
CA ASN A 988 -41.07 11.10 77.21
C ASN A 988 -39.99 12.02 77.80
N GLU A 989 -39.66 13.12 77.15
CA GLU A 989 -38.71 14.12 77.69
C GLU A 989 -39.23 14.81 78.97
N GLU A 990 -40.54 15.04 79.07
CA GLU A 990 -41.16 15.63 80.27
C GLU A 990 -41.22 14.64 81.43
N ALA A 991 -41.57 13.39 81.17
CA ALA A 991 -41.44 12.31 82.14
C ALA A 991 -39.99 12.11 82.61
N ALA A 992 -39.00 12.30 81.73
CA ALA A 992 -37.58 12.25 82.09
C ALA A 992 -37.15 13.47 82.95
N ARG A 993 -37.62 14.68 82.63
CA ARG A 993 -37.40 15.90 83.44
C ARG A 993 -38.00 15.75 84.85
N GLU A 994 -39.21 15.22 84.98
CA GLU A 994 -39.81 14.93 86.30
C GLU A 994 -39.01 13.92 87.11
N ARG A 995 -38.58 12.80 86.49
CA ARG A 995 -37.78 11.77 87.18
C ARG A 995 -36.46 12.34 87.70
N ARG A 996 -35.78 13.18 86.91
CA ARG A 996 -34.56 13.89 87.35
C ARG A 996 -34.84 14.83 88.53
N ARG A 997 -35.94 15.60 88.51
CA ARG A 997 -36.31 16.49 89.62
C ARG A 997 -36.56 15.72 90.93
N LYS A 998 -37.25 14.58 90.85
CA LYS A 998 -37.53 13.71 92.01
C LYS A 998 -36.25 13.09 92.59
N ILE A 999 -35.28 12.71 91.74
CA ILE A 999 -33.96 12.21 92.19
C ILE A 999 -33.15 13.31 92.91
N ILE A 1000 -33.21 14.57 92.45
CA ILE A 1000 -32.53 15.70 93.10
C ILE A 1000 -33.13 15.96 94.49
N GLU A 1001 -34.46 16.00 94.60
CA GLU A 1001 -35.14 16.18 95.90
C GLU A 1001 -34.84 15.04 96.89
N GLU A 1002 -34.67 13.80 96.40
CA GLU A 1002 -34.26 12.66 97.22
C GLU A 1002 -32.79 12.79 97.68
N GLN A 1003 -31.88 13.25 96.81
CA GLN A 1003 -30.49 13.53 97.18
C GLN A 1003 -30.36 14.67 98.20
N GLU A 1004 -31.15 15.75 98.08
CA GLU A 1004 -31.18 16.84 99.06
C GLU A 1004 -31.67 16.34 100.43
N ARG A 1005 -32.70 15.47 100.47
CA ARG A 1005 -33.17 14.83 101.70
C ARG A 1005 -32.12 13.93 102.34
N ILE A 1006 -31.30 13.23 101.55
CA ILE A 1006 -30.17 12.44 102.06
C ILE A 1006 -29.09 13.38 102.63
N ALA A 1007 -28.68 14.42 101.88
CA ALA A 1007 -27.67 15.39 102.31
C ALA A 1007 -28.10 16.29 103.49
N ALA A 1008 -29.40 16.40 103.78
CA ALA A 1008 -29.93 16.98 105.02
C ALA A 1008 -29.83 15.99 106.19
N ARG A 1009 -30.18 14.71 105.95
CA ARG A 1009 -30.12 13.65 106.96
C ARG A 1009 -28.69 13.33 107.41
N ASP A 1010 -27.72 13.40 106.49
CA ASP A 1010 -26.30 13.24 106.80
C ASP A 1010 -25.74 14.44 107.58
N ARG A 1011 -26.25 15.66 107.35
CA ARG A 1011 -25.92 16.84 108.18
C ARG A 1011 -26.47 16.71 109.60
N GLU A 1012 -27.73 16.31 109.77
CA GLU A 1012 -28.26 15.95 111.09
C GLU A 1012 -27.43 14.86 111.78
N LEU A 1013 -26.92 13.87 111.03
CA LEU A 1013 -26.07 12.80 111.58
C LEU A 1013 -24.69 13.31 111.99
N MET A 1014 -24.14 14.32 111.33
CA MET A 1014 -22.88 14.98 111.72
C MET A 1014 -23.07 15.86 112.97
N GLU A 1015 -24.15 16.66 113.03
CA GLU A 1015 -24.50 17.40 114.25
C GLU A 1015 -24.80 16.45 115.42
N LYS A 1016 -25.56 15.37 115.19
CA LYS A 1016 -25.81 14.36 116.24
C LYS A 1016 -24.55 13.62 116.65
N ARG A 1017 -23.54 13.44 115.80
CA ARG A 1017 -22.23 12.91 116.21
C ARG A 1017 -21.44 13.89 117.06
N THR A 1018 -21.42 15.18 116.73
CA THR A 1018 -20.73 16.19 117.56
C THR A 1018 -21.44 16.41 118.90
N GLU A 1019 -22.77 16.36 118.92
CA GLU A 1019 -23.58 16.39 120.14
C GLU A 1019 -23.49 15.05 120.92
N GLU A 1020 -23.29 13.89 120.26
CA GLU A 1020 -22.94 12.61 120.91
C GLU A 1020 -21.50 12.56 121.41
N GLU A 1021 -20.55 13.29 120.82
CA GLU A 1021 -19.20 13.43 121.35
C GLU A 1021 -19.19 14.37 122.57
N ARG A 1022 -19.91 15.50 122.52
CA ARG A 1022 -20.12 16.32 123.72
C ARG A 1022 -20.91 15.57 124.79
N ARG A 1023 -21.93 14.79 124.40
CA ARG A 1023 -22.60 13.86 125.31
C ARG A 1023 -21.79 12.65 125.71
N ARG A 1024 -20.66 12.30 125.08
CA ARG A 1024 -19.72 11.33 125.66
C ARG A 1024 -18.76 11.98 126.63
N MET A 1025 -18.44 13.26 126.46
CA MET A 1025 -17.77 14.03 127.49
C MET A 1025 -18.68 14.18 128.73
N GLU A 1026 -19.98 14.42 128.53
CA GLU A 1026 -21.00 14.52 129.60
C GLU A 1026 -21.46 13.13 130.13
N ASP A 1027 -21.60 12.08 129.30
CA ASP A 1027 -21.99 10.73 129.76
C ASP A 1027 -20.79 9.89 130.23
N ASP A 1028 -19.50 10.13 129.90
CA ASP A 1028 -18.40 9.46 130.64
C ASP A 1028 -18.26 10.06 132.07
N GLU A 1029 -18.85 11.22 132.37
CA GLU A 1029 -19.12 11.67 133.75
C GLU A 1029 -20.30 10.90 134.42
N ASP A 1030 -21.06 10.10 133.66
CA ASP A 1030 -22.36 9.52 134.06
C ASP A 1030 -22.50 8.00 133.71
N ARG A 1031 -21.44 7.39 133.14
CA ARG A 1031 -21.40 6.02 132.60
C ARG A 1031 -21.26 4.94 133.68
N GLU A 1032 -21.07 5.37 134.91
CA GLU A 1032 -21.16 4.56 136.14
C GLU A 1032 -22.55 3.87 136.33
N LEU A 1033 -23.54 4.03 135.42
CA LEU A 1033 -24.97 3.69 135.67
C LEU A 1033 -25.77 2.83 134.64
N ARG A 1034 -25.79 3.12 133.32
CA ARG A 1034 -26.97 2.83 132.45
C ARG A 1034 -26.90 1.56 131.55
N LYS A 1035 -27.93 0.66 131.51
CA LYS A 1035 -28.12 -0.39 130.44
C LYS A 1035 -29.39 -1.33 130.49
N ALA A 1036 -30.14 -1.52 129.38
CA ALA A 1036 -30.95 -2.75 129.01
C ALA A 1036 -31.67 -2.78 127.59
N GLU A 1037 -31.57 -3.89 126.80
CA GLU A 1037 -32.40 -4.44 125.63
C GLU A 1037 -32.24 -4.06 124.09
N ARG A 1038 -33.18 -4.49 123.17
CA ARG A 1038 -32.93 -4.93 121.73
C ARG A 1038 -34.20 -5.10 120.78
N ARG A 1039 -34.05 -5.55 119.47
CA ARG A 1039 -35.03 -6.08 118.40
C ARG A 1039 -35.17 -5.18 117.10
N ALA A 1040 -35.81 -5.43 115.91
CA ALA A 1040 -36.23 -6.50 114.91
C ALA A 1040 -36.94 -5.77 113.66
N ARG A 1041 -37.36 -6.18 112.40
CA ARG A 1041 -37.40 -7.25 111.31
C ARG A 1041 -37.85 -6.52 109.95
N GLY A 1042 -38.18 -6.98 108.70
CA GLY A 1042 -38.44 -8.22 107.88
C GLY A 1042 -38.79 -7.91 106.34
N PRO A 1043 -39.09 -8.88 105.40
CA PRO A 1043 -38.96 -8.71 103.89
C PRO A 1043 -40.04 -9.28 102.85
N LYS A 1044 -39.93 -8.98 101.51
CA LYS A 1044 -40.41 -9.68 100.20
C LYS A 1044 -41.34 -8.91 99.17
N GLN A 1045 -41.54 -9.22 97.84
CA GLN A 1045 -40.74 -9.87 96.72
C GLN A 1045 -41.09 -9.54 95.17
N PRO A 1046 -41.94 -10.22 94.31
CA PRO A 1046 -41.88 -10.21 92.77
C PRO A 1046 -43.18 -9.76 91.97
N LYS A 1047 -43.46 -9.69 90.61
CA LYS A 1047 -43.16 -10.30 89.23
C LYS A 1047 -43.46 -9.25 88.06
N ARG A 1048 -43.58 -9.36 86.68
CA ARG A 1048 -43.59 -10.38 85.54
C ARG A 1048 -42.75 -9.99 84.24
N LYS A 1049 -43.08 -9.79 82.91
CA LYS A 1049 -44.22 -9.60 81.90
C LYS A 1049 -43.78 -9.97 80.41
N LYS A 1050 -44.67 -10.12 79.36
CA LYS A 1050 -44.34 -10.22 77.86
C LYS A 1050 -44.61 -8.88 77.15
N LYS A 1051 -43.84 -8.38 76.17
CA LYS A 1051 -42.40 -8.49 75.80
C LYS A 1051 -42.20 -7.45 74.67
N ASP A 1052 -41.28 -6.50 74.85
CA ASP A 1052 -41.09 -5.36 73.94
C ASP A 1052 -39.69 -5.40 73.27
N ALA A 1053 -39.49 -4.58 72.23
CA ALA A 1053 -38.25 -4.33 71.47
C ALA A 1053 -38.34 -2.93 70.80
N ASP A 1054 -37.25 -2.30 70.35
CA ASP A 1054 -37.26 -0.89 69.86
C ASP A 1054 -36.18 -0.53 68.78
N SER A 1055 -36.27 0.67 68.16
CA SER A 1055 -35.74 1.04 66.79
C SER A 1055 -35.37 2.56 66.52
N ASP A 1056 -35.23 3.00 65.23
CA ASP A 1056 -34.70 4.29 64.64
C ASP A 1056 -35.76 5.31 64.01
N THR A 1057 -35.40 6.30 63.10
CA THR A 1057 -36.15 6.88 61.86
C THR A 1057 -35.60 8.12 61.00
N GLU A 1058 -36.39 8.93 60.21
CA GLU A 1058 -36.09 9.57 58.83
C GLU A 1058 -36.72 11.01 58.45
N GLY A 1059 -36.54 11.69 57.25
CA GLY A 1059 -37.15 13.05 56.95
C GLY A 1059 -37.22 13.92 55.59
N LEU A 1060 -38.29 14.75 55.32
CA LEU A 1060 -38.53 15.77 54.18
C LEU A 1060 -39.64 16.93 54.34
N GLY A 1061 -39.63 18.07 53.55
CA GLY A 1061 -40.61 19.25 53.60
C GLY A 1061 -41.02 20.07 52.29
N SER A 1062 -41.75 21.25 52.33
CA SER A 1062 -42.36 22.05 51.17
C SER A 1062 -42.87 23.54 51.43
N ASP A 1063 -43.23 24.41 50.40
CA ASP A 1063 -43.57 25.90 50.51
C ASP A 1063 -44.63 26.60 49.50
N SER A 1064 -44.65 27.96 49.24
CA SER A 1064 -45.80 28.96 49.29
C SER A 1064 -46.10 29.94 48.07
N ASP A 1065 -46.61 31.22 48.21
CA ASP A 1065 -47.24 32.08 47.12
C ASP A 1065 -46.83 33.59 46.79
N ALA A 1066 -47.71 34.66 46.70
CA ALA A 1066 -47.48 35.90 45.85
C ALA A 1066 -48.19 37.30 46.15
N ALA A 1067 -47.93 38.36 45.31
CA ALA A 1067 -48.25 39.84 45.30
C ALA A 1067 -47.35 40.78 46.16
N GLU A 1068 -47.05 42.01 45.69
CA GLU A 1068 -45.95 42.87 46.23
C GLU A 1068 -46.20 43.44 47.65
N PRO A 1069 -45.14 43.68 48.48
CA PRO A 1069 -43.75 43.95 48.08
C PRO A 1069 -43.00 42.81 47.41
N ARG A 1070 -42.41 43.12 46.24
CA ARG A 1070 -41.16 42.61 45.66
C ARG A 1070 -41.00 41.11 45.29
N SER A 1071 -40.08 40.91 44.34
CA SER A 1071 -38.91 40.01 44.33
C SER A 1071 -39.07 38.47 44.53
N ARG A 1072 -38.04 37.80 45.14
CA ARG A 1072 -37.47 36.44 44.91
C ARG A 1072 -37.18 35.64 46.23
N ARG A 1073 -37.31 34.30 46.40
CA ARG A 1073 -37.66 33.17 45.48
C ARG A 1073 -38.30 31.85 46.08
N ARG A 1074 -39.65 31.65 46.04
CA ARG A 1074 -40.43 30.47 46.58
C ARG A 1074 -40.80 29.30 45.63
N ARG A 1075 -40.54 28.02 45.98
CA ARG A 1075 -40.56 26.80 45.10
C ARG A 1075 -39.30 26.72 44.20
N THR A 1076 -39.14 25.68 43.35
CA THR A 1076 -37.80 25.09 43.03
C THR A 1076 -36.64 26.08 42.85
N THR A 1077 -35.83 26.13 43.91
CA THR A 1077 -34.37 25.97 43.86
C THR A 1077 -33.98 24.94 44.94
N ALA A 1078 -32.72 24.85 45.36
CA ALA A 1078 -32.22 23.78 46.24
C ALA A 1078 -32.34 24.07 47.75
N SER A 1079 -32.05 23.04 48.57
CA SER A 1079 -31.70 23.05 50.02
C SER A 1079 -32.80 22.80 51.07
N GLY A 1080 -32.57 21.84 52.00
CA GLY A 1080 -33.13 21.85 53.39
C GLY A 1080 -34.04 20.71 53.90
N THR A 1081 -33.46 19.70 54.57
CA THR A 1081 -33.87 19.04 55.87
C THR A 1081 -35.34 18.66 56.28
N GLU A 1082 -35.52 17.36 56.63
CA GLU A 1082 -36.23 16.73 57.81
C GLU A 1082 -37.79 16.47 57.88
N GLY A 1083 -38.22 15.33 58.50
CA GLY A 1083 -39.61 14.81 58.80
C GLY A 1083 -40.29 13.61 58.01
N LEU A 1084 -40.15 12.28 58.38
CA LEU A 1084 -40.79 11.07 57.74
C LEU A 1084 -40.92 9.78 58.65
N SER A 1085 -41.43 8.63 58.11
CA SER A 1085 -41.50 7.18 58.58
C SER A 1085 -42.82 6.62 59.21
N ASP A 1086 -43.55 5.56 58.76
CA ASP A 1086 -43.37 4.29 57.93
C ASP A 1086 -42.65 3.08 58.68
N GLU A 1087 -42.88 1.73 58.54
CA GLU A 1087 -43.77 0.76 57.80
C GLU A 1087 -44.05 -0.55 58.68
N GLU A 1088 -44.30 -1.75 58.07
CA GLU A 1088 -44.52 -3.15 58.60
C GLU A 1088 -45.93 -3.55 59.16
N ARG A 1089 -46.43 -4.82 59.08
CA ARG A 1089 -46.49 -5.97 58.11
C ARG A 1089 -47.10 -7.21 58.81
N PRO A 1090 -47.46 -8.35 58.16
CA PRO A 1090 -47.50 -8.78 56.74
C PRO A 1090 -48.89 -9.41 56.37
N ARG A 1091 -49.19 -10.44 55.54
CA ARG A 1091 -48.61 -11.40 54.53
C ARG A 1091 -49.82 -11.89 53.64
N GLU A 1092 -49.91 -12.91 52.76
CA GLU A 1092 -49.20 -14.15 52.39
C GLU A 1092 -49.55 -14.61 50.91
N LYS A 1093 -48.83 -15.64 50.39
CA LYS A 1093 -49.11 -16.60 49.27
C LYS A 1093 -49.88 -16.23 47.96
N LYS A 1094 -49.06 -16.04 46.89
CA LYS A 1094 -49.05 -16.75 45.57
C LYS A 1094 -50.19 -16.62 44.52
N LYS A 1095 -49.92 -15.89 43.41
CA LYS A 1095 -49.52 -16.43 42.05
C LYS A 1095 -49.43 -15.34 40.94
N ARG A 1096 -48.39 -15.43 40.07
CA ARG A 1096 -48.23 -15.06 38.62
C ARG A 1096 -49.20 -14.02 37.96
N LYS A 1097 -48.77 -13.10 37.07
CA LYS A 1097 -47.88 -13.27 35.88
C LYS A 1097 -47.49 -11.91 35.19
N LEU A 1098 -46.37 -11.87 34.45
CA LEU A 1098 -46.01 -11.00 33.27
C LEU A 1098 -45.72 -9.47 33.38
N ALA A 1099 -44.46 -9.09 33.08
CA ALA A 1099 -43.92 -8.14 32.05
C ALA A 1099 -44.42 -6.66 31.86
N ARG A 1100 -43.67 -5.68 31.27
CA ARG A 1100 -42.21 -5.38 31.07
C ARG A 1100 -42.07 -4.03 30.29
N LYS A 1101 -41.09 -3.15 30.61
CA LYS A 1101 -40.67 -1.87 29.90
C LYS A 1101 -41.70 -0.70 29.89
N SER A 1102 -41.38 0.61 29.73
CA SER A 1102 -40.13 1.42 29.79
C SER A 1102 -40.38 2.95 29.64
N GLU A 1103 -39.68 3.81 30.43
CA GLU A 1103 -39.13 5.21 30.17
C GLU A 1103 -39.92 6.33 29.41
N PRO A 1104 -39.51 7.64 29.41
CA PRO A 1104 -38.44 8.38 30.13
C PRO A 1104 -38.95 9.62 30.97
N ALA A 1105 -38.23 10.77 31.04
CA ALA A 1105 -38.31 11.79 32.13
C ALA A 1105 -38.47 13.29 31.73
N GLY A 1106 -38.78 14.22 32.70
CA GLY A 1106 -38.76 15.69 32.46
C GLY A 1106 -39.14 16.72 33.58
N LYS A 1107 -38.15 17.21 34.35
CA LYS A 1107 -37.87 18.61 34.87
C LYS A 1107 -38.92 19.59 35.53
N PHE A 1108 -38.49 20.17 36.67
CA PHE A 1108 -38.71 21.56 37.24
C PHE A 1108 -40.11 22.15 37.60
N LYS A 1109 -40.20 23.00 38.66
CA LYS A 1109 -41.25 24.05 38.82
C LYS A 1109 -40.99 25.15 39.89
N SER A 1110 -41.06 26.43 39.52
CA SER A 1110 -40.17 27.52 39.99
C SER A 1110 -40.63 28.48 41.11
N SER A 1111 -39.60 29.21 41.54
CA SER A 1111 -39.39 30.29 42.51
C SER A 1111 -40.00 31.70 42.19
N GLU A 1112 -40.37 32.52 43.22
CA GLU A 1112 -40.39 34.03 43.33
C GLU A 1112 -40.85 34.46 44.79
N PHE A 1113 -40.38 35.58 45.41
CA PHE A 1113 -40.31 36.09 46.84
C PHE A 1113 -39.93 35.10 47.99
N VAL A 1114 -39.42 35.40 49.20
CA VAL A 1114 -39.43 36.50 50.24
C VAL A 1114 -37.99 36.66 50.83
N ASP A 1115 -37.42 37.76 51.38
CA ASP A 1115 -37.85 39.10 51.87
C ASP A 1115 -36.83 40.26 51.52
N ASP A 1116 -37.01 41.53 51.97
CA ASP A 1116 -36.13 42.70 51.61
C ASP A 1116 -36.27 44.03 52.46
N ASP A 1117 -35.20 44.59 53.11
CA ASP A 1117 -35.14 45.99 53.67
C ASP A 1117 -33.69 46.61 53.87
N SER A 1118 -33.42 47.81 53.30
CA SER A 1118 -32.26 48.74 53.46
C SER A 1118 -30.81 48.31 53.03
N ASP A 1119 -29.92 49.12 52.43
CA ASP A 1119 -30.00 50.51 51.91
C ASP A 1119 -28.91 50.85 50.83
N SER A 1120 -29.06 52.00 50.15
CA SER A 1120 -28.08 52.82 49.37
C SER A 1120 -27.37 52.32 48.07
N ASP A 1121 -28.03 52.57 46.93
CA ASP A 1121 -27.64 53.52 45.84
C ASP A 1121 -26.60 53.22 44.68
N ALA A 1122 -26.86 53.88 43.53
CA ALA A 1122 -25.99 54.30 42.40
C ALA A 1122 -25.63 53.39 41.18
N ASN A 1123 -26.38 53.60 40.07
CA ASN A 1123 -25.97 53.66 38.64
C ASN A 1123 -25.80 52.41 37.70
N LEU A 1124 -25.76 52.71 36.39
CA LEU A 1124 -26.02 51.92 35.16
C LEU A 1124 -24.93 52.21 34.06
N PRO A 1125 -24.89 51.59 32.84
CA PRO A 1125 -25.42 50.29 32.31
C PRO A 1125 -24.44 49.46 31.39
N ALA A 1126 -24.94 48.32 30.85
CA ALA A 1126 -24.77 47.78 29.45
C ALA A 1126 -23.93 46.48 29.12
N GLU A 1127 -24.59 45.60 28.33
CA GLU A 1127 -24.16 44.64 27.25
C GLU A 1127 -23.35 43.30 27.44
N ASP A 1128 -24.02 42.18 27.04
CA ASP A 1128 -23.67 41.03 26.16
C ASP A 1128 -22.77 39.75 26.45
N THR A 1129 -23.33 38.61 25.97
CA THR A 1129 -22.81 37.35 25.32
C THR A 1129 -22.15 36.07 25.98
N GLU A 1130 -22.76 34.91 25.64
CA GLU A 1130 -22.25 33.53 25.26
C GLU A 1130 -21.63 32.46 26.24
N LYS A 1131 -21.09 31.32 25.71
CA LYS A 1131 -21.24 29.91 26.24
C LYS A 1131 -20.11 28.88 25.88
N ALA A 1132 -20.19 27.59 26.31
CA ALA A 1132 -19.14 26.52 26.19
C ALA A 1132 -19.65 25.03 26.11
N ASP A 1133 -18.80 23.99 25.88
CA ASP A 1133 -19.08 22.52 26.09
C ASP A 1133 -17.86 21.51 26.01
N ALA A 1134 -18.00 20.18 26.38
CA ALA A 1134 -16.95 19.09 26.33
C ALA A 1134 -17.46 17.58 26.47
N GLN A 1135 -16.66 16.48 26.24
CA GLN A 1135 -17.06 15.04 26.48
C GLN A 1135 -15.95 13.88 26.59
N LEU A 1136 -16.33 12.56 26.67
CA LEU A 1136 -15.60 11.37 27.28
C LEU A 1136 -15.85 9.91 26.67
N ALA A 1137 -15.11 8.83 27.09
CA ALA A 1137 -15.34 7.35 26.81
C ALA A 1137 -14.64 6.31 27.80
N SER A 1138 -14.88 4.95 27.73
CA SER A 1138 -14.62 3.91 28.82
C SER A 1138 -14.32 2.38 28.47
N GLU A 1139 -14.40 1.42 29.46
CA GLU A 1139 -13.89 -0.02 29.50
C GLU A 1139 -14.93 -1.24 29.57
N ASP A 1140 -14.66 -2.40 30.26
CA ASP A 1140 -15.15 -3.83 30.06
C ASP A 1140 -15.73 -4.63 31.34
N ASP A 1141 -16.32 -5.87 31.24
CA ASP A 1141 -17.16 -6.69 32.22
C ASP A 1141 -16.47 -7.99 32.84
N GLY A 1142 -16.94 -8.94 33.72
CA GLY A 1142 -18.19 -9.42 34.43
C GLY A 1142 -17.84 -10.36 35.66
N VAL A 1143 -18.45 -11.46 36.19
CA VAL A 1143 -19.62 -12.43 36.11
C VAL A 1143 -19.61 -13.37 37.41
N ALA A 1144 -20.42 -14.39 37.85
CA ALA A 1144 -21.83 -14.90 37.81
C ALA A 1144 -22.06 -16.13 38.83
N ALA A 1145 -23.18 -16.92 38.75
CA ALA A 1145 -23.51 -18.27 39.40
C ALA A 1145 -24.19 -18.34 40.83
N PRO A 1146 -24.72 -19.50 41.40
CA PRO A 1146 -24.74 -20.95 41.00
C PRO A 1146 -26.01 -21.88 41.33
N ARG A 1147 -25.93 -23.20 40.98
CA ARG A 1147 -26.67 -24.46 41.44
C ARG A 1147 -28.06 -24.87 40.84
N ALA A 1148 -28.44 -26.17 40.67
CA ALA A 1148 -27.73 -27.48 40.59
C ALA A 1148 -28.59 -28.76 40.19
N ARG A 1149 -27.98 -29.70 39.42
CA ARG A 1149 -28.15 -31.21 39.32
C ARG A 1149 -29.50 -31.84 38.85
N LYS A 1150 -29.57 -33.05 38.23
CA LYS A 1150 -28.66 -34.22 37.97
C LYS A 1150 -27.75 -34.04 36.72
N GLY A 1151 -27.06 -35.02 36.06
CA GLY A 1151 -26.86 -36.50 36.18
C GLY A 1151 -27.77 -37.39 35.29
N ARG A 1152 -27.41 -38.61 34.83
CA ARG A 1152 -26.31 -39.56 35.21
C ARG A 1152 -26.01 -40.64 34.11
N VAL A 1153 -24.73 -41.04 33.96
CA VAL A 1153 -24.10 -42.22 33.25
C VAL A 1153 -24.32 -42.35 31.73
N VAL A 1154 -23.43 -42.95 30.91
CA VAL A 1154 -22.19 -43.78 31.16
C VAL A 1154 -21.01 -43.24 30.31
N ASP A 1155 -19.78 -43.42 30.84
CA ASP A 1155 -18.40 -43.55 30.30
C ASP A 1155 -18.20 -43.43 28.75
N ASP A 1156 -17.17 -42.85 28.10
CA ASP A 1156 -15.79 -42.33 28.38
C ASP A 1156 -14.74 -43.11 27.52
N GLU A 1157 -13.82 -42.37 26.84
CA GLU A 1157 -12.47 -42.76 26.35
C GLU A 1157 -12.32 -43.94 25.32
N ASP A 1158 -11.46 -43.95 24.29
CA ASP A 1158 -10.54 -42.93 23.69
C ASP A 1158 -10.04 -43.40 22.28
N GLU A 1159 -9.11 -42.64 21.66
CA GLU A 1159 -8.17 -43.00 20.55
C GLU A 1159 -8.67 -43.17 19.07
N ASP A 1160 -8.32 -42.15 18.26
CA ASP A 1160 -7.44 -42.19 17.06
C ASP A 1160 -7.83 -42.65 15.61
N GLU A 1161 -7.15 -41.93 14.69
CA GLU A 1161 -6.79 -42.15 13.27
C GLU A 1161 -7.79 -42.03 12.09
N ASP A 1162 -7.22 -41.63 10.94
CA ASP A 1162 -7.84 -41.34 9.64
C ASP A 1162 -8.11 -42.61 8.80
N GLU A 1163 -9.16 -42.60 7.95
CA GLU A 1163 -8.98 -42.56 6.49
C GLU A 1163 -10.31 -42.67 5.70
N GLY A 1164 -10.42 -41.83 4.65
CA GLY A 1164 -11.01 -42.23 3.37
C GLY A 1164 -12.55 -42.35 3.21
N ILE A 1165 -13.03 -41.92 2.03
CA ILE A 1165 -13.80 -42.76 1.08
C ILE A 1165 -13.98 -41.97 -0.22
N ALA A 1166 -13.93 -42.66 -1.36
CA ALA A 1166 -14.07 -42.08 -2.68
C ALA A 1166 -15.14 -42.81 -3.52
N ALA A 1167 -15.75 -42.05 -4.44
CA ALA A 1167 -16.53 -42.49 -5.62
C ALA A 1167 -17.79 -43.38 -5.42
N PRO A 1168 -18.90 -43.06 -6.11
CA PRO A 1168 -19.97 -44.01 -6.42
C PRO A 1168 -19.87 -44.49 -7.88
N ALA A 1169 -20.12 -45.79 -8.12
CA ALA A 1169 -20.32 -46.35 -9.47
C ALA A 1169 -21.23 -47.58 -9.43
N ALA A 1170 -22.34 -47.58 -10.19
CA ALA A 1170 -23.15 -48.76 -10.49
C ALA A 1170 -24.09 -48.51 -11.69
N ASN A 1171 -24.39 -49.56 -12.46
CA ASN A 1171 -25.00 -49.50 -13.79
C ASN A 1171 -26.54 -49.43 -13.81
N GLY A 1172 -27.08 -48.88 -14.90
CA GLY A 1172 -28.46 -49.06 -15.40
C GLY A 1172 -28.47 -48.72 -16.91
N ALA A 1173 -29.30 -49.37 -17.73
CA ALA A 1173 -29.04 -49.42 -19.19
C ALA A 1173 -30.29 -49.43 -20.10
N VAL A 1174 -30.18 -48.71 -21.25
CA VAL A 1174 -30.67 -49.08 -22.62
C VAL A 1174 -32.20 -49.08 -22.89
N PRO A 1175 -32.72 -48.59 -24.05
CA PRO A 1175 -32.25 -47.58 -25.03
C PRO A 1175 -33.39 -46.66 -25.60
N MET A 1176 -33.22 -46.09 -26.81
CA MET A 1176 -34.18 -45.36 -27.69
C MET A 1176 -34.44 -43.87 -27.40
N ASP A 1177 -34.09 -42.92 -28.29
CA ASP A 1177 -32.78 -42.74 -28.98
C ASP A 1177 -32.37 -41.24 -29.13
N GLU A 1178 -32.82 -40.32 -30.02
CA GLU A 1178 -33.61 -40.30 -31.28
C GLU A 1178 -33.45 -38.85 -31.92
N ASP A 1179 -33.15 -38.69 -33.23
CA ASP A 1179 -33.04 -37.48 -34.14
C ASP A 1179 -32.35 -36.15 -33.66
N GLU A 1180 -31.28 -35.63 -34.30
CA GLU A 1180 -31.19 -34.71 -35.49
C GLU A 1180 -31.79 -33.28 -35.29
N ASP A 1181 -31.26 -32.14 -35.80
CA ASP A 1181 -29.92 -31.67 -36.24
C ASP A 1181 -30.04 -30.15 -36.56
N GLU A 1182 -29.12 -29.27 -36.09
CA GLU A 1182 -28.69 -27.93 -36.64
C GLU A 1182 -27.85 -27.10 -35.63
#